data_AF-A0A139ID66-F1
#
_entry.id   AF-A0A139ID66-F1
#
_cell.length_a   1.000
_cell.length_b   1.000
_cell.length_c   1.000
_cell.angle_alpha   90.00
_cell.angle_beta   90.00
_cell.angle_gamma   90.00
#
_symmetry.space_group_name_H-M   'P 1'
#
loop_
_entity.id
_entity.type
_entity.pdbx_description
1 polymer ?
#
loop_
_entity_poly.entity_id
_entity_poly.type
_entity_poly.pdbx_seq_one_letter_code
_entity_poly.pdbx_strand_id
1 'polypeptide(L)'
;MVAFHPAMVICLPAGPCDLDETDDILTRLSTTLAPRHTSLSPPAKLALVPVVNERNPKVLHAFLSSAAPKLPKPGWRASDKIAKANRRDSGVMGERSHENAKEVAQSYSKKQTDPLASHKNPESKPGVTFAAQDKLPKLPIPDLEQTCRRYLESVDPLQNAREHADSERAVREFLRTDGPQLQEKLKEYSANKANYIEQFWYDSYLNFDNPVVLNLNPFFLLEDDPTPARNNQVTRAASLVVSALSFARAVRKEELPPDMIRGQPLDMYQYSRLFGTARIPTDSGCQIGQDPTAKHIVVLCRGQFYWFDVLDDNNDLIMTERDVALNLQVITDDAEQTPIHSQAKGALGVLSTENRKIWSSLRDLISKDAGSNNSDCLNIVDSALFILCLDYTEPKTSAELCMNMLCGTSEIERGVQVGTCTNRWYDKLQIIVCKNGSAGINFEHTGVDGHTVLRFASDVYTDTILRFARTINGQAPSLWASQSPDPSKRDPKSFGDVSTIPHKLEWDMVSELTTALRFAETRLADLIQQNEFHTLEFEEYGKNFITSMGFSPDAFVQMAFQAAYYGMYGRVESVYEPAMTKAFFHGRTEAIRSATHESVAFVRTFWAEKAPAEKVEALKKACEKHAALTKECAKGQGFDRHLYALMCLWQRQVDGDPELTGDGASPPTSPGGGGGITTTSPKRGASYADSESSSSSSSSSSTRAAAILLPTIFADSGWDKINNTILSTSNCGNPSLRHFGFGPTSGEGFGIGYIIKEGSVSICASSKHRQTKRYIAALEAYFLEIRKLLRSTRTREVESHHDRGGEGVKSRGRKVVNHHRQGSENNSDDDDDDMGGYGFFDAGMLLQALQQQSSSNKEEAVEKKAAATQQLQRREVVGKKLRLMEY
;
A
#
# COMPACT_ATOMS: atom_id res chain seq x y z
N MET A 1 15.33 -13.11 -4.87
CA MET A 1 15.08 -11.69 -5.17
C MET A 1 13.68 -11.52 -5.76
N VAL A 2 12.63 -11.75 -4.96
CA VAL A 2 11.33 -11.07 -5.16
C VAL A 2 11.20 -10.11 -3.98
N ALA A 3 12.13 -9.17 -4.05
CA ALA A 3 12.44 -8.06 -3.18
C ALA A 3 12.88 -6.99 -4.17
N PHE A 4 12.44 -5.74 -4.04
CA PHE A 4 12.68 -4.70 -5.05
C PHE A 4 14.17 -4.56 -5.36
N HIS A 5 14.65 -5.26 -6.38
CA HIS A 5 16.08 -5.27 -6.67
C HIS A 5 16.37 -4.03 -7.51
N PRO A 6 17.32 -3.17 -7.10
CA PRO A 6 17.64 -1.99 -7.86
C PRO A 6 18.08 -2.40 -9.27
N ALA A 7 17.48 -1.77 -10.28
CA ALA A 7 17.99 -1.84 -11.64
C ALA A 7 19.45 -1.38 -11.63
N MET A 8 20.35 -2.16 -12.23
CA MET A 8 21.70 -1.66 -12.50
C MET A 8 21.57 -0.45 -13.42
N VAL A 9 21.89 0.74 -12.90
CA VAL A 9 22.25 1.87 -13.74
C VAL A 9 23.60 1.53 -14.38
N ILE A 10 23.54 0.84 -15.52
CA ILE A 10 24.71 0.62 -16.36
C ILE A 10 25.17 2.00 -16.81
N CYS A 11 26.29 2.45 -16.24
CA CYS A 11 27.03 3.58 -16.78
C CYS A 11 27.47 3.18 -18.20
N LEU A 12 26.84 3.78 -19.21
CA LEU A 12 27.18 3.53 -20.61
C LEU A 12 28.68 3.78 -20.81
N PRO A 13 29.47 2.79 -21.27
CA PRO A 13 30.85 3.05 -21.63
C PRO A 13 30.88 3.94 -22.87
N ALA A 14 31.52 5.10 -22.76
CA ALA A 14 31.79 5.94 -23.92
C ALA A 14 32.82 5.23 -24.82
N GLY A 15 32.32 4.61 -25.90
CA GLY A 15 33.11 4.06 -27.01
C GLY A 15 33.11 5.02 -28.21
N PRO A 16 34.14 4.98 -29.07
CA PRO A 16 34.35 5.99 -30.10
C PRO A 16 33.34 5.93 -31.25
N CYS A 17 33.10 7.08 -31.87
CA CYS A 17 32.61 7.14 -33.24
C CYS A 17 33.81 7.01 -34.18
N ASP A 18 33.90 5.89 -34.89
CA ASP A 18 34.67 5.85 -36.14
C ASP A 18 33.79 6.29 -37.31
N LEU A 19 34.43 6.82 -38.35
CA LEU A 19 33.80 7.31 -39.58
C LEU A 19 33.90 6.25 -40.69
N ASP A 20 33.45 6.63 -41.89
CA ASP A 20 33.33 5.82 -43.11
C ASP A 20 32.14 4.82 -43.05
N GLU A 21 31.39 4.57 -44.14
CA GLU A 21 31.53 5.00 -45.54
C GLU A 21 30.30 5.82 -46.02
N THR A 22 30.46 6.57 -47.12
CA THR A 22 29.35 7.21 -47.86
C THR A 22 28.93 6.37 -49.08
N ASP A 23 28.00 6.90 -49.88
CA ASP A 23 27.52 6.40 -51.20
C ASP A 23 26.55 5.20 -51.08
N ASP A 24 25.41 5.13 -51.81
CA ASP A 24 24.79 6.02 -52.82
C ASP A 24 23.25 5.74 -52.84
N ILE A 25 22.55 6.16 -53.90
CA ILE A 25 21.21 5.71 -54.35
C ILE A 25 20.01 6.41 -53.65
N LEU A 26 19.78 7.68 -54.00
CA LEU A 26 18.72 8.04 -54.99
C LEU A 26 18.56 9.56 -55.24
N THR A 27 18.29 9.91 -56.50
CA THR A 27 17.90 11.27 -56.93
C THR A 27 16.76 11.17 -57.95
N ARG A 28 15.98 12.25 -58.10
CA ARG A 28 14.87 12.47 -59.10
C ARG A 28 13.56 11.75 -58.72
N LEU A 29 12.35 12.31 -58.86
CA LEU A 29 11.85 13.63 -59.34
C LEU A 29 10.91 14.22 -58.26
N SER A 30 10.85 15.51 -57.93
CA SER A 30 10.68 16.77 -58.70
C SER A 30 9.21 17.14 -59.01
N THR A 31 8.81 18.35 -58.54
CA THR A 31 7.66 19.19 -58.98
C THR A 31 6.24 18.60 -58.81
N THR A 32 5.17 19.33 -58.46
CA THR A 32 4.85 20.78 -58.38
C THR A 32 3.70 20.95 -57.35
N LEU A 33 3.46 22.04 -56.59
CA LEU A 33 3.06 23.41 -56.99
C LEU A 33 2.91 24.30 -55.71
N ALA A 34 2.93 25.64 -55.86
CA ALA A 34 2.62 26.66 -54.83
C ALA A 34 2.28 28.00 -55.55
N PRO A 35 2.05 29.18 -54.91
CA PRO A 35 1.81 29.52 -53.49
C PRO A 35 0.62 30.51 -53.27
N ARG A 36 0.40 30.97 -52.02
CA ARG A 36 -0.02 32.34 -51.59
C ARG A 36 0.02 32.39 -50.03
N HIS A 37 0.91 33.19 -49.41
CA HIS A 37 0.75 34.62 -49.00
C HIS A 37 -0.35 34.83 -47.92
N THR A 38 -0.14 35.53 -46.79
CA THR A 38 0.83 36.61 -46.45
C THR A 38 1.38 36.62 -44.99
N SER A 39 2.59 37.20 -44.82
CA SER A 39 3.22 37.96 -43.68
C SER A 39 2.43 38.25 -42.38
N LEU A 40 3.05 38.45 -41.19
CA LEU A 40 4.25 39.26 -40.83
C LEU A 40 5.10 38.65 -39.67
N SER A 41 6.28 39.21 -39.38
CA SER A 41 7.34 38.55 -38.56
C SER A 41 8.22 39.48 -37.67
N PRO A 42 9.10 38.93 -36.78
CA PRO A 42 9.63 39.65 -35.60
C PRO A 42 11.19 39.66 -35.40
N PRO A 43 11.71 40.49 -34.46
CA PRO A 43 12.96 40.27 -33.69
C PRO A 43 12.69 39.39 -32.44
N ALA A 44 13.61 38.95 -31.56
CA ALA A 44 15.06 39.10 -31.32
C ALA A 44 15.60 37.72 -30.79
N LYS A 45 16.89 37.34 -30.66
CA LYS A 45 18.23 37.98 -30.55
C LYS A 45 18.60 38.48 -29.13
N LEU A 46 19.74 38.15 -28.49
CA LEU A 46 20.95 37.30 -28.74
C LEU A 46 21.34 36.58 -27.39
N ALA A 47 22.01 35.42 -27.28
CA ALA A 47 23.41 35.01 -27.62
C ALA A 47 24.54 35.77 -26.84
N LEU A 48 25.68 35.20 -26.39
CA LEU A 48 26.20 33.80 -26.25
C LEU A 48 27.59 33.80 -25.49
N VAL A 49 27.94 32.75 -24.69
CA VAL A 49 29.30 32.36 -24.12
C VAL A 49 30.13 33.40 -23.30
N PRO A 50 31.32 33.10 -22.65
CA PRO A 50 31.97 31.81 -22.25
C PRO A 50 32.60 31.71 -20.81
N VAL A 51 32.70 30.46 -20.28
CA VAL A 51 33.85 29.71 -19.66
C VAL A 51 34.78 30.33 -18.55
N VAL A 52 35.37 29.43 -17.73
CA VAL A 52 36.55 29.53 -16.79
C VAL A 52 36.18 29.59 -15.27
N ASN A 53 36.92 28.98 -14.30
CA ASN A 53 37.43 27.61 -14.01
C ASN A 53 38.25 27.67 -12.67
N GLU A 54 38.54 26.52 -12.03
CA GLU A 54 39.62 26.23 -11.04
C GLU A 54 39.51 26.47 -9.49
N ARG A 55 39.88 25.41 -8.73
CA ARG A 55 40.69 25.33 -7.46
C ARG A 55 40.15 25.69 -6.04
N ASN A 56 39.45 24.73 -5.42
CA ASN A 56 39.91 23.78 -4.35
C ASN A 56 41.27 24.06 -3.57
N PRO A 57 41.55 23.45 -2.38
CA PRO A 57 41.04 23.66 -0.99
C PRO A 57 42.17 23.74 0.11
N LYS A 58 41.84 23.83 1.43
CA LYS A 58 42.60 23.41 2.68
C LYS A 58 42.04 24.08 3.99
N VAL A 59 42.18 23.62 5.25
CA VAL A 59 42.63 22.35 5.94
C VAL A 59 42.32 22.35 7.48
N LEU A 60 42.43 21.19 8.18
CA LEU A 60 42.46 20.92 9.66
C LEU A 60 41.16 21.15 10.51
N HIS A 61 40.71 20.39 11.53
CA HIS A 61 41.07 19.14 12.28
C HIS A 61 41.60 19.30 13.75
N ALA A 62 41.17 18.39 14.68
CA ALA A 62 41.54 18.17 16.13
C ALA A 62 40.61 18.82 17.22
N PHE A 63 40.38 18.32 18.48
CA PHE A 63 40.83 17.11 19.25
C PHE A 63 40.02 16.86 20.60
N LEU A 64 39.76 15.58 21.01
CA LEU A 64 39.63 14.99 22.41
C LEU A 64 38.56 15.50 23.46
N SER A 65 38.15 14.83 24.58
CA SER A 65 38.09 13.39 25.06
C SER A 65 37.47 13.21 26.51
N SER A 66 36.98 11.99 26.87
CA SER A 66 36.74 11.39 28.26
C SER A 66 35.49 11.83 29.09
N ALA A 67 34.85 11.06 30.04
CA ALA A 67 34.84 9.65 30.52
C ALA A 67 33.54 9.31 31.35
N ALA A 68 33.09 8.03 31.55
CA ALA A 68 31.84 7.67 32.32
C ALA A 68 31.72 6.19 32.88
N PRO A 69 31.04 5.89 34.04
CA PRO A 69 30.87 4.49 34.55
C PRO A 69 29.62 4.03 35.41
N LYS A 70 29.13 2.78 35.20
CA LYS A 70 28.63 1.71 36.17
C LYS A 70 27.24 1.73 36.93
N LEU A 71 26.27 0.88 36.49
CA LEU A 71 25.80 -0.46 37.04
C LEU A 71 25.29 -0.66 38.53
N PRO A 72 24.58 -1.78 38.97
CA PRO A 72 23.89 -2.96 38.31
C PRO A 72 22.61 -3.65 38.99
N LYS A 73 22.09 -4.77 38.39
CA LYS A 73 21.62 -6.13 38.94
C LYS A 73 20.11 -6.64 38.89
N PRO A 74 19.85 -7.96 38.60
CA PRO A 74 18.52 -8.70 38.57
C PRO A 74 18.37 -9.82 39.67
N GLY A 75 17.44 -10.83 39.73
CA GLY A 75 16.33 -11.42 38.91
C GLY A 75 15.78 -12.79 39.46
N TRP A 76 15.12 -13.67 38.64
CA TRP A 76 14.65 -15.10 38.88
C TRP A 76 13.33 -15.35 39.70
N ARG A 77 12.56 -16.49 39.64
CA ARG A 77 12.19 -17.57 38.66
C ARG A 77 11.03 -18.50 39.21
N ALA A 78 10.21 -19.12 38.32
CA ALA A 78 9.56 -20.49 38.44
C ALA A 78 8.49 -20.78 39.55
N SER A 79 7.58 -21.79 39.49
CA SER A 79 7.03 -22.68 38.41
C SER A 79 5.81 -23.54 38.88
N ASP A 80 4.91 -23.88 37.94
CA ASP A 80 4.02 -25.07 37.80
C ASP A 80 3.34 -25.79 39.00
N LYS A 81 2.00 -25.96 38.92
CA LYS A 81 1.33 -27.27 38.68
C LYS A 81 -0.22 -27.23 38.63
N ILE A 82 -0.80 -28.36 38.22
CA ILE A 82 -2.24 -28.72 38.19
C ILE A 82 -3.04 -28.19 36.99
N ALA A 83 -2.78 -28.80 35.83
CA ALA A 83 -3.84 -29.07 34.85
C ALA A 83 -4.30 -30.53 35.01
N LYS A 84 -5.62 -30.78 35.18
CA LYS A 84 -6.41 -32.00 34.83
C LYS A 84 -7.67 -32.15 35.71
N ALA A 85 -8.80 -31.66 35.20
CA ALA A 85 -10.12 -32.25 35.45
C ALA A 85 -10.99 -31.95 34.22
N ASN A 86 -11.29 -32.97 33.41
CA ASN A 86 -11.98 -32.79 32.13
C ASN A 86 -13.51 -32.64 32.32
N ARG A 87 -14.10 -31.76 31.51
CA ARG A 87 -15.40 -31.88 30.81
C ARG A 87 -16.59 -32.51 31.56
N ARG A 88 -17.72 -31.81 31.55
CA ARG A 88 -18.98 -32.34 30.99
C ARG A 88 -20.01 -31.26 30.65
N ASP A 89 -20.85 -31.61 29.67
CA ASP A 89 -22.23 -31.17 29.46
C ASP A 89 -22.50 -29.68 29.22
N SER A 90 -21.87 -29.16 28.16
CA SER A 90 -22.55 -28.25 27.23
C SER A 90 -23.84 -28.89 26.71
N GLY A 91 -25.04 -28.38 27.06
CA GLY A 91 -26.28 -29.09 26.68
C GLY A 91 -27.65 -28.42 26.87
N VAL A 92 -27.75 -27.19 27.38
CA VAL A 92 -29.03 -26.45 27.46
C VAL A 92 -28.83 -25.03 26.94
N MET A 93 -28.68 -24.92 25.62
CA MET A 93 -28.49 -23.66 24.89
C MET A 93 -29.83 -23.09 24.43
N GLY A 94 -29.95 -21.76 24.37
CA GLY A 94 -31.17 -21.05 23.97
C GLY A 94 -31.42 -19.82 24.83
N GLU A 95 -32.26 -19.98 25.86
CA GLU A 95 -32.97 -18.87 26.52
C GLU A 95 -32.17 -18.14 27.62
N ARG A 96 -31.03 -18.69 28.07
CA ARG A 96 -30.14 -18.01 29.06
C ARG A 96 -29.19 -16.97 28.46
N SER A 97 -29.28 -16.72 27.16
CA SER A 97 -28.32 -15.92 26.39
C SER A 97 -28.33 -14.42 26.72
N HIS A 98 -29.47 -13.86 27.15
CA HIS A 98 -29.62 -12.40 27.32
C HIS A 98 -29.59 -11.91 28.78
N GLU A 99 -30.00 -12.73 29.75
CA GLU A 99 -30.10 -12.30 31.17
C GLU A 99 -28.81 -12.53 31.95
N ASN A 100 -28.11 -13.66 31.73
CA ASN A 100 -26.78 -13.90 32.31
C ASN A 100 -25.75 -12.81 31.93
N ALA A 101 -25.97 -12.09 30.83
CA ALA A 101 -25.14 -10.97 30.42
C ALA A 101 -25.22 -9.74 31.35
N LYS A 102 -26.29 -9.60 32.15
CA LYS A 102 -26.45 -8.47 33.09
C LYS A 102 -25.81 -8.71 34.45
N GLU A 103 -26.05 -9.87 35.07
CA GLU A 103 -25.58 -10.12 36.45
C GLU A 103 -24.06 -10.32 36.53
N VAL A 104 -23.44 -10.87 35.50
CA VAL A 104 -21.98 -11.11 35.44
C VAL A 104 -21.19 -9.80 35.26
N ALA A 105 -21.83 -8.71 34.82
CA ALA A 105 -21.18 -7.41 34.64
C ALA A 105 -20.94 -6.64 35.96
N GLN A 106 -21.48 -7.09 37.09
CA GLN A 106 -21.51 -6.34 38.36
C GLN A 106 -20.61 -6.91 39.47
N SER A 107 -19.81 -7.94 39.21
CA SER A 107 -19.11 -8.74 40.24
C SER A 107 -17.58 -8.77 40.16
N TYR A 108 -16.95 -8.02 39.24
CA TYR A 108 -15.50 -8.07 39.01
C TYR A 108 -14.76 -6.78 39.36
N SER A 109 -13.49 -6.92 39.73
CA SER A 109 -12.66 -5.85 40.28
C SER A 109 -11.77 -5.17 39.24
N LYS A 110 -11.31 -3.96 39.55
CA LYS A 110 -10.51 -3.08 38.68
C LYS A 110 -9.11 -3.62 38.25
N LYS A 111 -8.79 -4.87 38.59
CA LYS A 111 -7.60 -5.62 38.11
C LYS A 111 -7.89 -6.56 36.93
N GLN A 112 -9.15 -6.75 36.56
CA GLN A 112 -9.57 -7.74 35.56
C GLN A 112 -9.93 -7.10 34.20
N THR A 113 -9.45 -5.88 33.97
CA THR A 113 -9.83 -5.00 32.84
C THR A 113 -8.62 -4.50 32.05
N ASP A 114 -7.55 -5.29 32.01
CA ASP A 114 -6.24 -4.94 31.41
C ASP A 114 -5.93 -5.89 30.23
N PRO A 115 -6.17 -5.47 28.96
CA PRO A 115 -6.12 -6.34 27.80
C PRO A 115 -4.98 -5.95 26.83
N LEU A 116 -3.81 -6.57 26.96
CA LEU A 116 -2.79 -6.67 25.89
C LEU A 116 -2.07 -8.05 25.92
N ALA A 117 -2.71 -9.04 26.53
CA ALA A 117 -2.05 -10.29 26.93
C ALA A 117 -2.96 -11.53 26.90
N SER A 118 -3.99 -11.60 26.07
CA SER A 118 -4.87 -12.79 25.97
C SER A 118 -4.10 -14.11 25.76
N HIS A 119 -3.02 -14.05 24.96
CA HIS A 119 -2.10 -15.15 24.66
C HIS A 119 -1.02 -15.43 25.71
N LYS A 120 -0.95 -14.63 26.80
CA LYS A 120 0.08 -14.72 27.86
C LYS A 120 -0.48 -14.74 29.28
N ASN A 121 -1.69 -14.23 29.49
CA ASN A 121 -2.41 -14.20 30.75
C ASN A 121 -3.57 -15.21 30.69
N PRO A 122 -3.44 -16.41 31.30
CA PRO A 122 -4.48 -17.44 31.25
C PRO A 122 -5.75 -17.11 32.03
N GLU A 123 -5.79 -15.98 32.76
CA GLU A 123 -7.02 -15.47 33.41
C GLU A 123 -7.76 -14.43 32.55
N SER A 124 -7.17 -13.96 31.45
CA SER A 124 -7.87 -13.13 30.47
C SER A 124 -8.88 -13.96 29.68
N LYS A 125 -10.06 -13.40 29.41
CA LYS A 125 -10.86 -13.92 28.29
C LYS A 125 -10.12 -13.59 26.99
N PRO A 126 -10.02 -14.50 26.02
CA PRO A 126 -9.55 -14.15 24.68
C PRO A 126 -10.58 -13.21 24.03
N GLY A 127 -10.12 -12.11 23.44
CA GLY A 127 -11.00 -11.24 22.68
C GLY A 127 -11.40 -11.85 21.34
N VAL A 128 -12.29 -11.17 20.63
CA VAL A 128 -12.83 -11.67 19.36
C VAL A 128 -11.84 -11.52 18.21
N THR A 129 -11.02 -10.46 18.20
CA THR A 129 -10.16 -10.11 17.07
C THR A 129 -9.23 -11.25 16.63
N PHE A 130 -8.57 -11.93 17.57
CA PHE A 130 -7.62 -12.99 17.26
C PHE A 130 -8.20 -14.42 17.43
N ALA A 131 -9.49 -14.56 17.75
CA ALA A 131 -10.13 -15.83 18.11
C ALA A 131 -10.14 -16.90 16.99
N ALA A 132 -9.71 -16.56 15.78
CA ALA A 132 -9.56 -17.49 14.65
C ALA A 132 -8.11 -17.87 14.34
N GLN A 133 -7.10 -17.15 14.84
CA GLN A 133 -5.70 -17.28 14.41
C GLN A 133 -5.18 -18.72 14.49
N ASP A 134 -5.32 -19.39 15.64
CA ASP A 134 -4.86 -20.76 15.88
C ASP A 134 -5.60 -21.84 15.06
N LYS A 135 -6.63 -21.45 14.29
CA LYS A 135 -7.45 -22.34 13.44
C LYS A 135 -7.15 -22.15 11.95
N LEU A 136 -6.42 -21.11 11.56
CA LEU A 136 -6.06 -20.86 10.17
C LEU A 136 -5.04 -21.90 9.68
N PRO A 137 -5.20 -22.44 8.45
CA PRO A 137 -4.21 -23.34 7.88
C PRO A 137 -2.87 -22.61 7.63
N LYS A 138 -1.73 -23.29 7.79
CA LYS A 138 -0.46 -22.75 7.27
C LYS A 138 -0.56 -22.58 5.75
N LEU A 139 0.09 -21.53 5.21
CA LEU A 139 0.21 -21.33 3.76
C LEU A 139 0.91 -22.55 3.13
N PRO A 140 0.31 -23.23 2.13
CA PRO A 140 0.92 -24.40 1.51
C PRO A 140 2.15 -24.03 0.71
N ILE A 141 3.18 -24.88 0.75
CA ILE A 141 4.28 -24.85 -0.23
C ILE A 141 3.74 -25.57 -1.50
N PRO A 142 3.71 -24.92 -2.67
CA PRO A 142 3.30 -25.57 -3.91
C PRO A 142 4.23 -26.72 -4.33
N ASP A 143 3.75 -27.57 -5.22
CA ASP A 143 4.60 -28.56 -5.90
C ASP A 143 5.61 -27.88 -6.84
N LEU A 144 6.84 -28.40 -6.88
CA LEU A 144 7.96 -27.80 -7.62
C LEU A 144 7.76 -27.87 -9.14
N GLU A 145 7.27 -28.99 -9.68
CA GLU A 145 7.07 -29.16 -11.11
C GLU A 145 5.90 -28.29 -11.60
N GLN A 146 4.79 -28.25 -10.85
CA GLN A 146 3.68 -27.33 -11.10
C GLN A 146 4.09 -25.86 -11.02
N THR A 147 4.96 -25.49 -10.07
CA THR A 147 5.53 -24.14 -9.95
C THR A 147 6.34 -23.77 -11.19
N CYS A 148 7.22 -24.67 -11.62
CA CYS A 148 8.06 -24.47 -12.81
C CYS A 148 7.24 -24.39 -14.10
N ARG A 149 6.17 -25.19 -14.23
CA ARG A 149 5.20 -25.10 -15.33
C ARG A 149 4.46 -23.75 -15.35
N ARG A 150 3.93 -23.30 -14.19
CA ARG A 150 3.24 -22.00 -14.06
C ARG A 150 4.16 -20.82 -14.40
N TYR A 151 5.43 -20.89 -14.02
CA TYR A 151 6.46 -19.91 -14.40
C TYR A 151 6.64 -19.86 -15.94
N LEU A 152 6.81 -21.01 -16.60
CA LEU A 152 6.94 -21.07 -18.06
C LEU A 152 5.69 -20.54 -18.78
N GLU A 153 4.48 -20.95 -18.35
CA GLU A 153 3.20 -20.46 -18.89
C GLU A 153 3.00 -18.93 -18.71
N SER A 154 3.70 -18.31 -17.76
CA SER A 154 3.60 -16.87 -17.48
C SER A 154 4.71 -16.04 -18.15
N VAL A 155 5.79 -16.68 -18.63
CA VAL A 155 6.93 -15.99 -19.26
C VAL A 155 6.94 -16.12 -20.80
N ASP A 156 6.39 -17.20 -21.37
CA ASP A 156 6.20 -17.36 -22.82
C ASP A 156 5.46 -16.17 -23.50
N PRO A 157 4.34 -15.63 -22.97
CA PRO A 157 3.68 -14.47 -23.59
C PRO A 157 4.53 -13.18 -23.60
N LEU A 158 5.65 -13.15 -22.87
CA LEU A 158 6.63 -12.06 -22.84
C LEU A 158 7.88 -12.35 -23.69
N GLN A 159 7.98 -13.53 -24.31
CA GLN A 159 9.17 -14.04 -24.96
C GLN A 159 9.00 -14.25 -26.47
N ASN A 160 10.14 -14.39 -27.16
CA ASN A 160 10.20 -15.04 -28.46
C ASN A 160 10.60 -16.52 -28.31
N ALA A 161 10.32 -17.33 -29.33
CA ALA A 161 10.53 -18.78 -29.28
C ALA A 161 11.96 -19.24 -28.95
N ARG A 162 13.00 -18.41 -29.17
CA ARG A 162 14.36 -18.72 -28.71
C ARG A 162 14.52 -18.47 -27.22
N GLU A 163 14.10 -17.31 -26.72
CA GLU A 163 14.12 -17.00 -25.27
C GLU A 163 13.33 -18.05 -24.49
N HIS A 164 12.15 -18.46 -24.98
CA HIS A 164 11.36 -19.48 -24.29
C HIS A 164 12.03 -20.85 -24.30
N ALA A 165 12.60 -21.28 -25.44
CA ALA A 165 13.39 -22.52 -25.50
C ALA A 165 14.67 -22.47 -24.65
N ASP A 166 15.20 -21.27 -24.36
CA ASP A 166 16.31 -21.06 -23.43
C ASP A 166 15.79 -21.20 -21.96
N SER A 167 14.66 -20.58 -21.60
CA SER A 167 13.98 -20.76 -20.30
C SER A 167 13.55 -22.21 -20.04
N GLU A 168 13.01 -22.94 -21.03
CA GLU A 168 12.68 -24.37 -20.88
C GLU A 168 13.91 -25.21 -20.51
N ARG A 169 15.10 -24.88 -21.03
CA ARG A 169 16.34 -25.60 -20.67
C ARG A 169 16.80 -25.22 -19.28
N ALA A 170 16.72 -23.94 -18.93
CA ALA A 170 17.04 -23.45 -17.60
C ALA A 170 16.15 -24.10 -16.51
N VAL A 171 14.85 -24.26 -16.77
CA VAL A 171 13.89 -24.93 -15.89
C VAL A 171 14.13 -26.44 -15.81
N ARG A 172 14.35 -27.11 -16.95
CA ARG A 172 14.66 -28.55 -16.96
C ARG A 172 15.94 -28.90 -16.21
N GLU A 173 16.98 -28.06 -16.31
CA GLU A 173 18.21 -28.25 -15.53
C GLU A 173 17.97 -27.99 -14.04
N PHE A 174 17.26 -26.92 -13.67
CA PHE A 174 16.92 -26.61 -12.29
C PHE A 174 16.14 -27.74 -11.59
N LEU A 175 15.14 -28.32 -12.27
CA LEU A 175 14.39 -29.50 -11.79
C LEU A 175 15.28 -30.76 -11.64
N ARG A 176 16.43 -30.81 -12.33
CA ARG A 176 17.38 -31.92 -12.29
C ARG A 176 18.52 -31.71 -11.26
N THR A 177 18.79 -30.47 -10.84
CA THR A 177 19.94 -30.10 -9.99
C THR A 177 19.53 -29.51 -8.64
N ASP A 178 19.24 -28.21 -8.60
CA ASP A 178 19.15 -27.42 -7.37
C ASP A 178 17.74 -27.39 -6.82
N GLY A 179 16.73 -27.40 -7.69
CA GLY A 179 15.32 -27.27 -7.35
C GLY A 179 14.86 -28.29 -6.31
N PRO A 180 15.06 -29.61 -6.50
CA PRO A 180 14.68 -30.62 -5.51
C PRO A 180 15.36 -30.44 -4.15
N GLN A 181 16.61 -29.99 -4.12
CA GLN A 181 17.36 -29.76 -2.88
C GLN A 181 16.86 -28.52 -2.13
N LEU A 182 16.55 -27.45 -2.86
CA LEU A 182 15.94 -26.25 -2.29
C LEU A 182 14.50 -26.51 -1.83
N GLN A 183 13.75 -27.39 -2.51
CA GLN A 183 12.38 -27.79 -2.16
C GLN A 183 12.33 -28.49 -0.80
N GLU A 184 13.21 -29.46 -0.53
CA GLU A 184 13.26 -30.11 0.77
C GLU A 184 13.73 -29.15 1.86
N LYS A 185 14.76 -28.32 1.61
CA LYS A 185 15.20 -27.29 2.55
C LYS A 185 14.10 -26.27 2.88
N LEU A 186 13.19 -25.98 1.95
CA LEU A 186 12.03 -25.11 2.20
C LEU A 186 10.97 -25.79 3.09
N LYS A 187 10.74 -27.09 2.92
CA LYS A 187 9.87 -27.87 3.82
C LYS A 187 10.45 -27.96 5.24
N GLU A 188 11.75 -28.22 5.35
CA GLU A 188 12.50 -28.23 6.62
C GLU A 188 12.42 -26.87 7.34
N TYR A 189 12.72 -25.78 6.62
CA TYR A 189 12.58 -24.42 7.12
C TYR A 189 11.14 -24.12 7.59
N SER A 190 10.14 -24.47 6.78
CA SER A 190 8.72 -24.20 7.06
C SER A 190 8.13 -25.03 8.22
N ALA A 191 8.77 -26.12 8.63
CA ALA A 191 8.27 -26.96 9.72
C ALA A 191 8.10 -26.14 11.02
N ASN A 192 9.13 -25.36 11.37
CA ASN A 192 9.24 -24.62 12.63
C ASN A 192 8.85 -23.12 12.54
N LYS A 193 8.44 -22.62 11.37
CA LYS A 193 8.01 -21.21 11.18
C LYS A 193 6.48 -21.13 11.02
N ALA A 194 5.88 -19.98 11.29
CA ALA A 194 4.42 -19.76 11.15
C ALA A 194 3.95 -19.96 9.69
N ASN A 195 4.66 -19.31 8.77
CA ASN A 195 4.43 -19.31 7.33
C ASN A 195 5.82 -19.35 6.64
N TYR A 196 5.95 -20.06 5.51
CA TYR A 196 7.23 -20.23 4.83
C TYR A 196 7.79 -18.95 4.21
N ILE A 197 6.92 -18.04 3.74
CA ILE A 197 7.34 -16.82 3.02
C ILE A 197 7.49 -15.60 3.93
N GLU A 198 6.82 -15.57 5.08
CA GLU A 198 6.66 -14.35 5.91
C GLU A 198 8.00 -13.64 6.20
N GLN A 199 9.00 -14.35 6.71
CA GLN A 199 10.30 -13.73 7.03
C GLN A 199 11.03 -13.25 5.77
N PHE A 200 11.08 -14.06 4.70
CA PHE A 200 11.69 -13.64 3.44
C PHE A 200 10.97 -12.42 2.86
N TRP A 201 9.64 -12.32 3.01
CA TRP A 201 8.86 -11.17 2.60
C TRP A 201 9.13 -9.93 3.46
N TYR A 202 9.35 -10.05 4.77
CA TYR A 202 9.85 -8.92 5.59
C TYR A 202 11.28 -8.52 5.19
N ASP A 203 12.20 -9.48 5.07
CA ASP A 203 13.58 -9.27 4.60
C ASP A 203 13.57 -8.52 3.25
N SER A 204 12.60 -8.80 2.37
CA SER A 204 12.44 -8.19 1.04
C SER A 204 12.26 -6.67 1.05
N TYR A 205 11.51 -6.14 2.04
CA TYR A 205 11.28 -4.71 2.18
C TYR A 205 12.33 -4.07 3.10
N LEU A 206 12.71 -4.74 4.19
CA LEU A 206 13.60 -4.19 5.21
C LEU A 206 15.03 -3.95 4.68
N ASN A 207 15.50 -4.81 3.78
CA ASN A 207 16.81 -4.69 3.13
C ASN A 207 16.78 -3.84 1.84
N PHE A 208 15.63 -3.23 1.50
CA PHE A 208 15.54 -2.29 0.39
C PHE A 208 16.15 -0.95 0.78
N ASP A 209 17.28 -0.60 0.17
CA ASP A 209 18.06 0.61 0.48
C ASP A 209 17.43 1.93 -0.02
N ASN A 210 16.50 1.87 -0.98
CA ASN A 210 15.94 3.08 -1.59
C ASN A 210 14.95 3.81 -0.66
N PRO A 211 14.68 5.11 -0.93
CA PRO A 211 13.63 5.86 -0.26
C PRO A 211 12.29 5.13 -0.27
N VAL A 212 11.61 5.06 0.87
CA VAL A 212 10.29 4.40 0.97
C VAL A 212 9.17 5.23 0.34
N VAL A 213 9.31 6.56 0.31
CA VAL A 213 8.45 7.45 -0.47
C VAL A 213 8.54 7.09 -1.96
N LEU A 214 7.39 7.08 -2.64
CA LEU A 214 7.20 6.69 -4.05
C LEU A 214 7.54 5.23 -4.40
N ASN A 215 8.62 4.65 -3.88
CA ASN A 215 9.05 3.28 -4.24
C ASN A 215 8.40 2.17 -3.39
N LEU A 216 7.77 2.50 -2.25
CA LEU A 216 7.25 1.49 -1.30
C LEU A 216 5.92 1.89 -0.63
N ASN A 217 5.81 3.09 -0.05
CA ASN A 217 4.58 3.54 0.62
C ASN A 217 3.48 3.85 -0.42
N PRO A 218 2.29 3.23 -0.34
CA PRO A 218 1.10 3.68 -1.08
C PRO A 218 0.33 4.76 -0.31
N PHE A 219 -0.78 5.24 -0.89
CA PHE A 219 -1.76 6.08 -0.22
C PHE A 219 -3.21 5.68 -0.54
N PHE A 220 -4.11 5.97 0.40
CA PHE A 220 -5.55 6.06 0.20
C PHE A 220 -6.00 7.52 0.22
N LEU A 221 -6.90 7.92 -0.68
CA LEU A 221 -7.60 9.20 -0.66
C LEU A 221 -9.05 8.93 -0.20
N LEU A 222 -9.41 9.45 0.97
CA LEU A 222 -10.74 9.28 1.54
C LEU A 222 -11.77 10.11 0.74
N GLU A 223 -13.02 9.66 0.72
CA GLU A 223 -14.13 10.54 0.30
C GLU A 223 -14.28 11.73 1.27
N ASP A 224 -14.90 12.81 0.78
CA ASP A 224 -15.20 14.00 1.58
C ASP A 224 -16.43 13.80 2.48
N ASP A 225 -16.49 14.50 3.62
CA ASP A 225 -17.64 14.38 4.51
C ASP A 225 -18.92 14.85 3.78
N PRO A 226 -20.02 14.06 3.80
CA PRO A 226 -21.30 14.46 3.20
C PRO A 226 -21.87 15.79 3.70
N THR A 227 -21.36 16.32 4.81
CA THR A 227 -21.69 17.61 5.41
C THR A 227 -20.58 18.63 5.10
N PRO A 228 -20.74 19.55 4.14
CA PRO A 228 -19.65 20.44 3.71
C PRO A 228 -19.01 21.27 4.84
N ALA A 229 -19.79 21.65 5.86
CA ALA A 229 -19.27 22.36 7.04
C ALA A 229 -18.28 21.55 7.90
N ARG A 230 -18.30 20.21 7.81
CA ARG A 230 -17.33 19.33 8.49
C ARG A 230 -16.01 19.22 7.73
N ASN A 231 -15.93 19.65 6.47
CA ASN A 231 -14.70 19.70 5.68
C ASN A 231 -13.81 20.92 5.99
N ASN A 232 -14.00 21.57 7.14
CA ASN A 232 -12.96 22.42 7.73
C ASN A 232 -11.79 21.52 8.22
N GLN A 233 -10.56 21.86 7.87
CA GLN A 233 -9.35 21.07 8.19
C GLN A 233 -9.26 20.61 9.65
N VAL A 234 -9.27 21.56 10.60
CA VAL A 234 -9.14 21.27 12.04
C VAL A 234 -10.28 20.37 12.54
N THR A 235 -11.51 20.63 12.09
CA THR A 235 -12.70 19.84 12.44
C THR A 235 -12.61 18.41 11.89
N ARG A 236 -12.27 18.24 10.61
CA ARG A 236 -12.13 16.92 9.98
C ARG A 236 -10.95 16.14 10.57
N ALA A 237 -9.82 16.79 10.82
CA ALA A 237 -8.66 16.19 11.46
C ALA A 237 -8.96 15.69 12.87
N ALA A 238 -9.63 16.49 13.72
CA ALA A 238 -10.04 16.07 15.05
C ALA A 238 -11.00 14.87 15.02
N SER A 239 -11.96 14.86 14.09
CA SER A 239 -12.87 13.72 13.91
C SER A 239 -12.15 12.45 13.43
N LEU A 240 -11.24 12.57 12.46
CA LEU A 240 -10.43 11.44 11.98
C LEU A 240 -9.52 10.89 13.08
N VAL A 241 -8.91 11.75 13.90
CA VAL A 241 -8.12 11.34 15.09
C VAL A 241 -8.99 10.54 16.07
N VAL A 242 -10.16 11.05 16.47
CA VAL A 242 -11.03 10.37 17.45
C VAL A 242 -11.54 9.01 16.93
N SER A 243 -11.85 8.90 15.64
CA SER A 243 -12.20 7.61 15.03
C SER A 243 -11.00 6.67 14.91
N ALA A 244 -9.81 7.16 14.56
CA ALA A 244 -8.58 6.35 14.53
C ALA A 244 -8.19 5.83 15.92
N LEU A 245 -8.35 6.63 16.97
CA LEU A 245 -8.15 6.21 18.37
C LEU A 245 -9.19 5.20 18.82
N SER A 246 -10.44 5.31 18.35
CA SER A 246 -11.49 4.33 18.61
C SER A 246 -11.16 2.97 17.96
N PHE A 247 -10.64 2.98 16.73
CA PHE A 247 -10.13 1.77 16.07
C PHE A 247 -8.91 1.19 16.81
N ALA A 248 -7.92 2.01 17.17
CA ALA A 248 -6.72 1.58 17.90
C ALA A 248 -7.07 0.93 19.25
N ARG A 249 -8.03 1.54 19.98
CA ARG A 249 -8.62 0.97 21.20
C ARG A 249 -9.31 -0.37 20.93
N ALA A 250 -10.10 -0.48 19.87
CA ALA A 250 -10.80 -1.73 19.52
C ALA A 250 -9.82 -2.86 19.18
N VAL A 251 -8.70 -2.56 18.51
CA VAL A 251 -7.61 -3.52 18.28
C VAL A 251 -6.93 -3.92 19.59
N ARG A 252 -6.50 -2.94 20.41
CA ARG A 252 -5.80 -3.24 21.67
C ARG A 252 -6.67 -4.02 22.65
N LYS A 253 -7.95 -3.68 22.81
CA LYS A 253 -8.91 -4.42 23.66
C LYS A 253 -9.40 -5.74 23.04
N GLU A 254 -8.91 -6.11 21.86
CA GLU A 254 -9.33 -7.30 21.09
C GLU A 254 -10.85 -7.36 20.83
N GLU A 255 -11.49 -6.19 20.71
CA GLU A 255 -12.91 -5.97 20.45
C GLU A 255 -13.24 -5.83 18.95
N LEU A 256 -12.25 -5.58 18.08
CA LEU A 256 -12.44 -5.47 16.63
C LEU A 256 -12.94 -6.82 16.06
N PRO A 257 -14.07 -6.87 15.33
CA PRO A 257 -14.54 -8.12 14.73
C PRO A 257 -13.53 -8.71 13.73
N PRO A 258 -13.36 -10.05 13.68
CA PRO A 258 -12.60 -10.70 12.62
C PRO A 258 -13.09 -10.36 11.21
N ASP A 259 -12.16 -10.23 10.26
CA ASP A 259 -12.48 -10.21 8.83
C ASP A 259 -12.83 -11.64 8.37
N MET A 260 -13.90 -11.81 7.56
CA MET A 260 -14.59 -13.09 7.36
C MET A 260 -15.05 -13.31 5.92
N ILE A 261 -14.16 -13.65 4.98
CA ILE A 261 -14.53 -13.87 3.57
C ILE A 261 -15.46 -15.10 3.42
N ARG A 262 -16.71 -14.87 3.00
CA ARG A 262 -17.72 -15.93 2.77
C ARG A 262 -17.89 -16.87 3.99
N GLY A 263 -17.74 -16.32 5.20
CA GLY A 263 -17.81 -17.06 6.46
C GLY A 263 -16.54 -17.80 6.87
N GLN A 264 -15.47 -17.76 6.07
CA GLN A 264 -14.12 -18.20 6.46
C GLN A 264 -13.37 -17.04 7.12
N PRO A 265 -12.74 -17.23 8.28
CA PRO A 265 -11.92 -16.19 8.90
C PRO A 265 -10.66 -15.88 8.09
N LEU A 266 -10.22 -14.62 8.16
CA LEU A 266 -8.94 -14.15 7.64
C LEU A 266 -7.95 -13.87 8.77
N ASP A 267 -6.66 -13.84 8.42
CA ASP A 267 -5.56 -13.51 9.31
C ASP A 267 -5.65 -12.07 9.82
N MET A 268 -5.70 -11.92 11.13
CA MET A 268 -5.78 -10.63 11.82
C MET A 268 -4.42 -10.17 12.38
N TYR A 269 -3.34 -10.95 12.25
CA TYR A 269 -2.05 -10.66 12.90
C TYR A 269 -1.51 -9.27 12.55
N GLN A 270 -1.65 -8.84 11.30
CA GLN A 270 -1.18 -7.54 10.81
C GLN A 270 -1.79 -6.34 11.55
N TYR A 271 -3.02 -6.43 12.09
CA TYR A 271 -3.62 -5.34 12.86
C TYR A 271 -2.82 -4.99 14.13
N SER A 272 -2.06 -5.94 14.68
CA SER A 272 -1.16 -5.68 15.82
C SER A 272 -0.04 -4.68 15.48
N ARG A 273 0.34 -4.55 14.21
CA ARG A 273 1.44 -3.70 13.71
C ARG A 273 0.97 -2.36 13.14
N LEU A 274 -0.32 -2.01 13.29
CA LEU A 274 -0.89 -0.82 12.67
C LEU A 274 -0.61 0.48 13.45
N PHE A 275 -0.46 0.40 14.78
CA PHE A 275 -0.25 1.55 15.66
C PHE A 275 1.01 1.40 16.52
N GLY A 276 1.57 2.53 16.96
CA GLY A 276 2.77 2.56 17.80
C GLY A 276 3.99 1.93 17.11
N THR A 277 3.97 1.86 15.78
CA THR A 277 4.88 1.03 14.97
C THR A 277 5.61 1.91 13.97
N ALA A 278 6.92 1.68 13.79
CA ALA A 278 7.78 2.48 12.92
C ALA A 278 8.87 1.63 12.24
N ARG A 279 9.27 2.01 11.02
CA ARG A 279 10.40 1.43 10.30
C ARG A 279 11.70 2.15 10.66
N ILE A 280 12.46 1.56 11.58
CA ILE A 280 13.73 2.11 12.05
C ILE A 280 14.87 1.58 11.15
N PRO A 281 15.66 2.43 10.46
CA PRO A 281 16.85 1.98 9.74
C PRO A 281 17.99 1.64 10.74
N THR A 282 18.84 0.70 10.38
CA THR A 282 20.07 0.33 11.10
C THR A 282 21.20 0.03 10.10
N ASP A 283 22.45 -0.03 10.56
CA ASP A 283 23.62 -0.41 9.74
C ASP A 283 23.44 -1.74 8.98
N SER A 284 22.67 -2.67 9.55
CA SER A 284 22.39 -4.01 9.01
C SER A 284 21.11 -4.11 8.16
N GLY A 285 20.45 -2.99 7.84
CA GLY A 285 19.14 -2.94 7.18
C GLY A 285 18.06 -2.34 8.10
N CYS A 286 16.81 -2.26 7.66
CA CYS A 286 15.74 -1.75 8.52
C CYS A 286 15.21 -2.82 9.49
N GLN A 287 14.58 -2.38 10.58
CA GLN A 287 13.75 -3.20 11.47
C GLN A 287 12.40 -2.54 11.71
N ILE A 288 11.41 -3.30 12.16
CA ILE A 288 10.13 -2.76 12.64
C ILE A 288 10.22 -2.58 14.15
N GLY A 289 10.30 -1.34 14.60
CA GLY A 289 10.12 -0.96 16.00
C GLY A 289 8.65 -0.87 16.36
N GLN A 290 8.30 -1.27 17.58
CA GLN A 290 6.91 -1.27 18.06
C GLN A 290 6.85 -0.94 19.56
N ASP A 291 6.02 0.04 19.92
CA ASP A 291 5.57 0.32 21.27
C ASP A 291 4.06 -0.01 21.39
N PRO A 292 3.68 -1.15 22.00
CA PRO A 292 2.28 -1.50 22.21
C PRO A 292 1.62 -0.66 23.33
N THR A 293 2.39 0.09 24.11
CA THR A 293 1.93 0.92 25.25
C THR A 293 1.75 2.39 24.92
N ALA A 294 2.22 2.86 23.75
CA ALA A 294 2.16 4.26 23.32
C ALA A 294 0.78 4.91 23.52
N LYS A 295 0.75 6.13 24.08
CA LYS A 295 -0.47 6.88 24.45
C LYS A 295 -0.72 8.13 23.60
N HIS A 296 0.30 8.59 22.87
CA HIS A 296 0.36 9.86 22.17
C HIS A 296 0.23 9.73 20.65
N ILE A 297 -0.11 10.86 20.02
CA ILE A 297 0.07 11.08 18.58
C ILE A 297 1.13 12.16 18.35
N VAL A 298 1.71 12.17 17.16
CA VAL A 298 2.57 13.27 16.68
C VAL A 298 1.87 13.98 15.52
N VAL A 299 1.86 15.31 15.57
CA VAL A 299 1.27 16.19 14.56
C VAL A 299 2.39 16.94 13.85
N LEU A 300 2.40 16.90 12.52
CA LEU A 300 3.26 17.71 11.67
C LEU A 300 2.45 18.86 11.06
N CYS A 301 2.92 20.08 11.24
CA CYS A 301 2.37 21.26 10.55
C CYS A 301 3.52 22.16 10.09
N ARG A 302 3.56 22.49 8.79
CA ARG A 302 4.62 23.31 8.16
C ARG A 302 6.04 22.80 8.48
N GLY A 303 6.21 21.47 8.46
CA GLY A 303 7.47 20.79 8.76
C GLY A 303 7.89 20.77 10.24
N GLN A 304 7.10 21.36 11.13
CA GLN A 304 7.32 21.39 12.58
C GLN A 304 6.55 20.27 13.26
N PHE A 305 7.13 19.72 14.33
CA PHE A 305 6.64 18.53 15.03
C PHE A 305 6.04 18.92 16.39
N TYR A 306 4.88 18.34 16.72
CA TYR A 306 4.20 18.52 17.99
C TYR A 306 3.68 17.18 18.50
N TRP A 307 3.55 16.99 19.80
CA TRP A 307 2.96 15.78 20.39
C TRP A 307 2.09 16.08 21.60
N PHE A 308 1.15 15.17 21.88
CA PHE A 308 0.38 15.12 23.12
C PHE A 308 -0.22 13.72 23.31
N ASP A 309 -0.45 13.33 24.56
CA ASP A 309 -1.16 12.12 24.93
C ASP A 309 -2.65 12.21 24.60
N VAL A 310 -3.23 11.09 24.19
CA VAL A 310 -4.63 10.97 23.78
C VAL A 310 -5.35 9.75 24.36
N LEU A 311 -4.60 8.78 24.89
CA LEU A 311 -5.09 7.61 25.63
C LEU A 311 -4.50 7.53 27.05
N ASP A 312 -5.19 6.82 27.94
CA ASP A 312 -4.65 6.40 29.25
C ASP A 312 -4.15 4.93 29.25
N ASP A 313 -3.68 4.45 30.40
CA ASP A 313 -3.20 3.07 30.60
C ASP A 313 -4.26 1.98 30.32
N ASN A 314 -5.55 2.32 30.36
CA ASN A 314 -6.66 1.41 30.02
C ASN A 314 -7.01 1.47 28.53
N ASN A 315 -6.26 2.24 27.72
CA ASN A 315 -6.55 2.56 26.32
C ASN A 315 -7.89 3.27 26.11
N ASP A 316 -8.42 3.95 27.13
CA ASP A 316 -9.57 4.83 26.99
C ASP A 316 -9.12 6.28 26.75
N LEU A 317 -9.95 7.08 26.07
CA LEU A 317 -9.60 8.44 25.66
C LEU A 317 -9.54 9.38 26.87
N ILE A 318 -8.61 10.35 26.82
CA ILE A 318 -8.40 11.35 27.89
C ILE A 318 -8.88 12.76 27.51
N MET A 319 -9.30 12.96 26.26
CA MET A 319 -9.75 14.26 25.74
C MET A 319 -10.87 14.10 24.69
N THR A 320 -11.78 15.05 24.60
CA THR A 320 -12.90 15.01 23.65
C THR A 320 -12.48 15.49 22.25
N GLU A 321 -13.31 15.23 21.22
CA GLU A 321 -13.09 15.77 19.86
C GLU A 321 -12.93 17.30 19.84
N ARG A 322 -13.60 18.01 20.75
CA ARG A 322 -13.45 19.47 20.89
C ARG A 322 -12.08 19.86 21.45
N ASP A 323 -11.55 19.09 22.39
CA ASP A 323 -10.25 19.34 23.00
C ASP A 323 -9.12 19.02 22.02
N VAL A 324 -9.26 17.92 21.25
CA VAL A 324 -8.39 17.62 20.10
C VAL A 324 -8.44 18.77 19.09
N ALA A 325 -9.61 19.26 18.70
CA ALA A 325 -9.73 20.37 17.77
C ALA A 325 -9.06 21.67 18.29
N LEU A 326 -9.15 21.96 19.58
CA LEU A 326 -8.44 23.09 20.21
C LEU A 326 -6.91 22.89 20.14
N ASN A 327 -6.41 21.70 20.46
CA ASN A 327 -4.99 21.37 20.33
C ASN A 327 -4.49 21.53 18.89
N LEU A 328 -5.24 21.05 17.90
CA LEU A 328 -4.88 21.17 16.48
C LEU A 328 -4.94 22.62 15.97
N GLN A 329 -5.87 23.45 16.47
CA GLN A 329 -5.88 24.88 16.18
C GLN A 329 -4.64 25.57 16.75
N VAL A 330 -4.30 25.34 18.02
CA VAL A 330 -3.11 25.92 18.67
C VAL A 330 -1.82 25.52 17.94
N ILE A 331 -1.71 24.26 17.49
CA ILE A 331 -0.59 23.78 16.66
C ILE A 331 -0.51 24.55 15.34
N THR A 332 -1.65 24.79 14.68
CA THR A 332 -1.70 25.52 13.41
C THR A 332 -1.28 26.98 13.61
N ASP A 333 -1.80 27.63 14.65
CA ASP A 333 -1.54 29.03 14.99
C ASP A 333 -0.07 29.27 15.40
N ASP A 334 0.57 28.33 16.11
CA ASP A 334 2.02 28.37 16.41
C ASP A 334 2.88 28.11 15.16
N ALA A 335 2.51 27.10 14.36
CA ALA A 335 3.26 26.73 13.17
C ALA A 335 3.32 27.88 12.15
N GLU A 336 2.27 28.68 12.03
CA GLU A 336 2.19 29.88 11.16
C GLU A 336 3.02 31.08 11.64
N GLN A 337 3.32 31.19 12.93
CA GLN A 337 4.17 32.27 13.46
C GLN A 337 5.66 32.07 13.11
N THR A 338 6.07 30.85 12.81
CA THR A 338 7.48 30.53 12.51
C THR A 338 7.85 30.96 11.08
N PRO A 339 8.87 31.81 10.87
CA PRO A 339 9.22 32.28 9.53
C PRO A 339 9.62 31.16 8.56
N ILE A 340 9.29 31.32 7.28
CA ILE A 340 9.56 30.35 6.18
C ILE A 340 11.01 29.82 6.18
N HIS A 341 12.01 30.69 6.33
CA HIS A 341 13.43 30.28 6.36
C HIS A 341 13.85 29.54 7.65
N SER A 342 13.02 29.56 8.69
CA SER A 342 13.19 28.76 9.91
C SER A 342 12.44 27.43 9.79
N GLN A 343 11.21 27.43 9.27
CA GLN A 343 10.45 26.21 8.93
C GLN A 343 11.30 25.28 8.05
N ALA A 344 11.84 25.78 6.93
CA ALA A 344 12.66 24.99 6.02
C ALA A 344 13.98 24.47 6.63
N LYS A 345 14.52 25.11 7.68
CA LYS A 345 15.70 24.60 8.42
C LYS A 345 15.35 23.51 9.43
N GLY A 346 14.13 23.54 9.97
CA GLY A 346 13.64 22.58 10.97
C GLY A 346 12.85 21.41 10.41
N ALA A 347 12.69 21.32 9.08
CA ALA A 347 11.89 20.32 8.37
C ALA A 347 12.49 18.90 8.39
N LEU A 348 12.79 18.37 9.58
CA LEU A 348 13.54 17.12 9.78
C LEU A 348 12.86 15.89 9.16
N GLY A 349 11.54 15.94 8.95
CA GLY A 349 10.76 14.85 8.32
C GLY A 349 11.22 14.48 6.92
N VAL A 350 11.84 15.41 6.20
CA VAL A 350 12.49 15.17 4.91
C VAL A 350 13.59 14.09 5.01
N LEU A 351 14.25 13.92 6.16
CA LEU A 351 15.27 12.88 6.31
C LEU A 351 14.70 11.45 6.23
N SER A 352 13.40 11.25 6.50
CA SER A 352 12.74 9.95 6.31
C SER A 352 12.64 9.52 4.84
N THR A 353 12.92 10.43 3.88
CA THR A 353 12.99 10.14 2.44
C THR A 353 14.40 9.85 1.92
N GLU A 354 15.41 9.75 2.79
CA GLU A 354 16.76 9.36 2.36
C GLU A 354 16.89 7.88 2.00
N ASN A 355 18.00 7.55 1.33
CA ASN A 355 18.47 6.17 1.23
C ASN A 355 18.63 5.59 2.65
N ARG A 356 18.19 4.34 2.88
CA ARG A 356 18.06 3.77 4.23
C ARG A 356 19.37 3.68 5.01
N LYS A 357 20.50 3.50 4.34
CA LYS A 357 21.84 3.51 4.97
C LYS A 357 22.28 4.92 5.35
N ILE A 358 21.99 5.92 4.49
CA ILE A 358 22.20 7.34 4.82
C ILE A 358 21.32 7.72 6.02
N TRP A 359 20.04 7.32 6.02
CA TRP A 359 19.10 7.62 7.10
C TRP A 359 19.49 6.94 8.43
N SER A 360 20.07 5.73 8.40
CA SER A 360 20.68 5.10 9.58
C SER A 360 21.76 6.00 10.19
N SER A 361 22.81 6.33 9.43
CA SER A 361 23.93 7.13 9.94
C SER A 361 23.54 8.56 10.34
N LEU A 362 22.44 9.09 9.79
CA LEU A 362 21.86 10.37 10.23
C LEU A 362 21.06 10.24 11.54
N ARG A 363 20.38 9.12 11.79
CA ARG A 363 19.77 8.83 13.10
C ARG A 363 20.82 8.62 14.18
N ASP A 364 21.91 7.92 13.86
CA ASP A 364 23.07 7.79 14.77
C ASP A 364 23.65 9.16 15.11
N LEU A 365 23.71 10.09 14.14
CA LEU A 365 24.14 11.48 14.36
C LEU A 365 23.15 12.27 15.24
N ILE A 366 21.84 12.14 15.00
CA ILE A 366 20.77 12.77 15.80
C ILE A 366 20.84 12.33 17.26
N SER A 367 20.99 11.02 17.52
CA SER A 367 21.08 10.45 18.88
C SER A 367 22.48 10.46 19.50
N LYS A 368 23.49 11.08 18.86
CA LYS A 368 24.89 11.00 19.29
C LYS A 368 25.23 11.83 20.53
N ASP A 369 24.61 13.00 20.67
CA ASP A 369 24.92 13.94 21.74
C ASP A 369 24.00 13.71 22.94
N ALA A 370 24.56 13.17 24.03
CA ALA A 370 23.85 12.95 25.28
C ALA A 370 23.49 14.25 26.04
N GLY A 371 23.93 15.42 25.56
CA GLY A 371 23.46 16.73 26.01
C GLY A 371 22.25 17.27 25.23
N SER A 372 21.84 16.61 24.14
CA SER A 372 20.75 17.03 23.26
C SER A 372 19.43 16.32 23.58
N ASN A 373 18.30 17.00 23.36
CA ASN A 373 16.97 16.42 23.40
C ASN A 373 16.62 15.57 22.15
N ASN A 374 17.45 15.60 21.11
CA ASN A 374 17.21 15.00 19.80
C ASN A 374 16.81 13.52 19.87
N SER A 375 17.45 12.73 20.73
CA SER A 375 17.14 11.29 20.84
C SER A 375 15.77 11.04 21.46
N ASP A 376 15.33 11.86 22.42
CA ASP A 376 14.01 11.74 23.02
C ASP A 376 12.92 12.21 22.06
N CYS A 377 13.18 13.29 21.30
CA CYS A 377 12.30 13.73 20.22
C CYS A 377 12.12 12.64 19.15
N LEU A 378 13.20 11.95 18.77
CA LEU A 378 13.16 10.83 17.83
C LEU A 378 12.39 9.63 18.40
N ASN A 379 12.61 9.28 19.67
CA ASN A 379 11.86 8.24 20.39
C ASN A 379 10.35 8.55 20.47
N ILE A 380 9.96 9.80 20.70
CA ILE A 380 8.56 10.24 20.70
C ILE A 380 7.92 10.03 19.33
N VAL A 381 8.61 10.40 18.24
CA VAL A 381 8.12 10.17 16.87
C VAL A 381 8.00 8.67 16.56
N ASP A 382 9.00 7.86 16.91
CA ASP A 382 9.01 6.42 16.62
C ASP A 382 7.99 5.62 17.45
N SER A 383 7.69 6.03 18.69
CA SER A 383 6.69 5.38 19.55
C SER A 383 5.25 5.81 19.27
N ALA A 384 4.99 7.02 18.75
CA ALA A 384 3.63 7.57 18.57
C ALA A 384 2.63 6.61 17.88
N LEU A 385 1.36 6.64 18.30
CA LEU A 385 0.28 5.79 17.78
C LEU A 385 0.19 5.85 16.25
N PHE A 386 0.16 7.05 15.70
CA PHE A 386 0.26 7.39 14.28
C PHE A 386 0.68 8.85 14.13
N ILE A 387 0.96 9.29 12.91
CA ILE A 387 1.27 10.69 12.57
C ILE A 387 0.02 11.38 11.99
N LEU A 388 -0.19 12.65 12.31
CA LEU A 388 -1.18 13.52 11.65
C LEU A 388 -0.46 14.66 10.92
N CYS A 389 -0.65 14.79 9.61
CA CYS A 389 -0.09 15.88 8.81
C CYS A 389 -1.17 16.92 8.50
N LEU A 390 -1.03 18.13 9.05
CA LEU A 390 -1.87 19.28 8.73
C LEU A 390 -1.24 20.06 7.56
N ASP A 391 -1.73 19.81 6.35
CA ASP A 391 -1.24 20.42 5.12
C ASP A 391 -1.91 21.75 4.83
N TYR A 392 -1.10 22.77 4.55
CA TYR A 392 -1.52 24.15 4.28
C TYR A 392 -1.92 24.39 2.81
N THR A 393 -1.87 23.35 1.98
CA THR A 393 -2.25 23.37 0.56
C THR A 393 -3.75 23.08 0.36
N GLU A 394 -4.28 23.55 -0.78
CA GLU A 394 -5.63 23.28 -1.26
C GLU A 394 -5.55 22.73 -2.70
N PRO A 395 -5.19 21.44 -2.89
CA PRO A 395 -5.04 20.86 -4.22
C PRO A 395 -6.40 20.82 -4.96
N LYS A 396 -6.40 21.10 -6.27
CA LYS A 396 -7.61 21.44 -7.04
C LYS A 396 -8.11 20.31 -7.93
N THR A 397 -7.24 19.36 -8.28
CA THR A 397 -7.56 18.20 -9.10
C THR A 397 -7.27 16.90 -8.35
N SER A 398 -7.96 15.82 -8.72
CA SER A 398 -7.73 14.50 -8.12
C SER A 398 -6.28 14.02 -8.31
N ALA A 399 -5.62 14.39 -9.41
CA ALA A 399 -4.21 14.09 -9.65
C ALA A 399 -3.27 14.82 -8.67
N GLU A 400 -3.48 16.12 -8.43
CA GLU A 400 -2.72 16.89 -7.42
C GLU A 400 -2.99 16.37 -6.00
N LEU A 401 -4.23 15.98 -5.67
CA LEU A 401 -4.57 15.35 -4.39
C LEU A 401 -3.82 14.02 -4.21
N CYS A 402 -3.88 13.12 -5.20
CA CYS A 402 -3.18 11.83 -5.18
C CYS A 402 -1.66 12.00 -5.02
N MET A 403 -1.05 12.95 -5.75
CA MET A 403 0.36 13.31 -5.61
C MET A 403 0.67 13.84 -4.19
N ASN A 404 -0.18 14.72 -3.63
CA ASN A 404 0.01 15.26 -2.29
C ASN A 404 -0.05 14.17 -1.20
N MET A 405 -0.96 13.20 -1.32
CA MET A 405 -1.08 12.09 -0.36
C MET A 405 0.09 11.08 -0.48
N LEU A 406 0.73 10.96 -1.64
CA LEU A 406 1.88 10.07 -1.84
C LEU A 406 3.22 10.71 -1.46
N CYS A 407 3.55 11.86 -2.04
CA CYS A 407 4.87 12.50 -1.96
C CYS A 407 4.85 13.96 -1.49
N GLY A 408 3.66 14.56 -1.34
CA GLY A 408 3.52 16.01 -1.11
C GLY A 408 3.79 16.83 -2.38
N THR A 409 3.66 18.15 -2.26
CA THR A 409 4.09 19.12 -3.29
C THR A 409 5.56 19.51 -3.09
N SER A 410 6.22 19.96 -4.16
CA SER A 410 7.53 20.60 -4.12
C SER A 410 7.41 22.02 -4.69
N GLU A 411 7.52 23.02 -3.84
CA GLU A 411 7.29 24.44 -4.13
C GLU A 411 8.42 25.28 -3.51
N ILE A 412 9.00 26.23 -4.25
CA ILE A 412 10.11 27.06 -3.77
C ILE A 412 9.65 28.50 -3.58
N GLU A 413 9.66 28.99 -2.33
CA GLU A 413 9.49 30.42 -2.02
C GLU A 413 10.82 31.00 -1.50
N ARG A 414 11.23 32.16 -2.04
CA ARG A 414 12.44 32.92 -1.60
C ARG A 414 13.73 32.07 -1.55
N GLY A 415 13.82 31.01 -2.35
CA GLY A 415 14.98 30.11 -2.41
C GLY A 415 15.03 29.05 -1.30
N VAL A 416 13.91 28.72 -0.65
CA VAL A 416 13.77 27.54 0.21
C VAL A 416 12.54 26.72 -0.17
N GLN A 417 12.58 25.41 0.08
CA GLN A 417 11.44 24.51 -0.08
C GLN A 417 10.33 24.84 0.93
N VAL A 418 9.12 24.99 0.41
CA VAL A 418 7.87 25.25 1.15
C VAL A 418 6.74 24.32 0.73
N GLY A 419 6.99 23.34 -0.14
CA GLY A 419 6.01 22.30 -0.50
C GLY A 419 5.74 21.31 0.65
N THR A 420 4.58 20.65 0.61
CA THR A 420 4.13 19.74 1.68
C THR A 420 4.94 18.44 1.76
N CYS A 421 5.87 18.19 0.82
CA CYS A 421 6.86 17.12 0.97
C CYS A 421 7.72 17.26 2.23
N THR A 422 7.82 18.48 2.79
CA THR A 422 8.47 18.77 4.08
C THR A 422 7.65 18.35 5.31
N ASN A 423 6.36 18.05 5.14
CA ASN A 423 5.36 17.91 6.19
C ASN A 423 4.93 16.44 6.38
N ARG A 424 5.91 15.52 6.45
CA ARG A 424 5.71 14.06 6.39
C ARG A 424 6.69 13.30 7.30
N TRP A 425 6.33 12.08 7.68
CA TRP A 425 7.25 11.11 8.30
C TRP A 425 6.99 9.71 7.74
N TYR A 426 7.76 9.32 6.72
CA TYR A 426 7.44 8.15 5.89
C TYR A 426 7.71 6.79 6.52
N ASP A 427 8.41 6.75 7.67
CA ASP A 427 8.66 5.52 8.42
C ASP A 427 7.42 4.97 9.16
N LYS A 428 6.25 5.64 9.06
CA LYS A 428 5.05 5.36 9.88
C LYS A 428 3.74 5.50 9.11
N LEU A 429 2.65 5.00 9.72
CA LEU A 429 1.28 5.33 9.35
C LEU A 429 1.02 6.83 9.60
N GLN A 430 0.60 7.56 8.57
CA GLN A 430 0.31 9.00 8.63
C GLN A 430 -1.05 9.34 7.99
N ILE A 431 -1.93 9.99 8.76
CA ILE A 431 -3.17 10.60 8.28
C ILE A 431 -2.82 12.01 7.79
N ILE A 432 -3.22 12.37 6.57
CA ILE A 432 -2.93 13.67 5.95
C ILE A 432 -4.26 14.40 5.76
N VAL A 433 -4.35 15.66 6.17
CA VAL A 433 -5.56 16.50 6.01
C VAL A 433 -5.17 17.85 5.42
N CYS A 434 -5.63 18.13 4.20
CA CYS A 434 -5.40 19.39 3.49
C CYS A 434 -6.23 20.55 4.08
N LYS A 435 -5.89 21.79 3.71
CA LYS A 435 -6.53 23.01 4.23
C LYS A 435 -8.00 23.17 3.81
N ASN A 436 -8.36 22.58 2.67
CA ASN A 436 -9.74 22.40 2.19
C ASN A 436 -10.48 21.19 2.82
N GLY A 437 -9.87 20.51 3.80
CA GLY A 437 -10.39 19.34 4.49
C GLY A 437 -10.11 17.99 3.80
N SER A 438 -9.79 17.96 2.50
CA SER A 438 -9.57 16.71 1.77
C SER A 438 -8.48 15.87 2.43
N ALA A 439 -8.79 14.61 2.72
CA ALA A 439 -7.99 13.77 3.62
C ALA A 439 -7.55 12.45 2.97
N GLY A 440 -6.41 11.94 3.41
CA GLY A 440 -5.85 10.68 2.95
C GLY A 440 -5.02 9.98 4.04
N ILE A 441 -4.58 8.77 3.73
CA ILE A 441 -3.75 7.94 4.61
C ILE A 441 -2.57 7.44 3.77
N ASN A 442 -1.35 7.72 4.22
CA ASN A 442 -0.10 7.17 3.67
C ASN A 442 0.50 6.24 4.72
N PHE A 443 1.10 5.12 4.30
CA PHE A 443 1.59 4.12 5.25
C PHE A 443 2.83 3.36 4.77
N GLU A 444 3.66 2.95 5.72
CA GLU A 444 4.80 2.07 5.48
C GLU A 444 4.30 0.63 5.24
N HIS A 445 4.66 0.04 4.09
CA HIS A 445 4.06 -1.20 3.58
C HIS A 445 4.77 -2.49 4.07
N THR A 446 5.87 -2.39 4.82
CA THR A 446 6.58 -3.59 5.30
C THR A 446 5.74 -4.34 6.33
N GLY A 447 5.21 -3.61 7.32
CA GLY A 447 4.49 -4.18 8.46
C GLY A 447 3.07 -4.68 8.17
N VAL A 448 2.41 -4.12 7.15
CA VAL A 448 0.97 -4.32 6.86
C VAL A 448 0.71 -4.33 5.34
N ASP A 449 -0.18 -5.21 4.87
CA ASP A 449 -0.67 -5.20 3.49
C ASP A 449 -1.89 -4.27 3.35
N GLY A 450 -2.18 -3.85 2.11
CA GLY A 450 -3.24 -2.90 1.77
C GLY A 450 -4.61 -3.21 2.38
N HIS A 451 -5.02 -4.49 2.46
CA HIS A 451 -6.26 -4.94 3.12
C HIS A 451 -6.42 -4.38 4.54
N THR A 452 -5.39 -4.54 5.37
CA THR A 452 -5.45 -4.22 6.80
C THR A 452 -5.52 -2.71 7.04
N VAL A 453 -4.92 -1.90 6.16
CA VAL A 453 -5.04 -0.44 6.22
C VAL A 453 -6.34 0.06 5.55
N LEU A 454 -6.86 -0.67 4.55
CA LEU A 454 -8.17 -0.37 3.94
C LEU A 454 -9.32 -0.56 4.94
N ARG A 455 -9.27 -1.62 5.78
CA ARG A 455 -10.19 -1.81 6.90
C ARG A 455 -10.20 -0.58 7.82
N PHE A 456 -9.01 -0.14 8.22
CA PHE A 456 -8.83 1.03 9.07
C PHE A 456 -9.40 2.30 8.41
N ALA A 457 -9.09 2.56 7.14
CA ALA A 457 -9.65 3.69 6.38
C ALA A 457 -11.19 3.66 6.33
N SER A 458 -11.76 2.49 6.05
CA SER A 458 -13.21 2.25 5.94
C SER A 458 -13.94 2.45 7.26
N ASP A 459 -13.46 1.85 8.34
CA ASP A 459 -14.09 1.94 9.66
C ASP A 459 -13.91 3.33 10.27
N VAL A 460 -12.76 3.99 10.06
CA VAL A 460 -12.53 5.38 10.50
C VAL A 460 -13.51 6.33 9.80
N TYR A 461 -13.62 6.27 8.47
CA TYR A 461 -14.57 7.10 7.72
C TYR A 461 -16.02 6.82 8.12
N THR A 462 -16.40 5.55 8.23
CA THR A 462 -17.77 5.16 8.61
C THR A 462 -18.11 5.61 10.03
N ASP A 463 -17.17 5.56 10.97
CA ASP A 463 -17.39 6.08 12.33
C ASP A 463 -17.44 7.61 12.40
N THR A 464 -16.73 8.39 11.57
CA THR A 464 -16.93 9.86 11.57
C THR A 464 -18.35 10.24 11.15
N ILE A 465 -18.98 9.46 10.25
CA ILE A 465 -20.38 9.62 9.83
C ILE A 465 -21.33 9.15 10.95
N LEU A 466 -21.11 7.96 11.51
CA LEU A 466 -21.99 7.41 12.56
C LEU A 466 -21.90 8.16 13.89
N ARG A 467 -20.75 8.75 14.26
CA ARG A 467 -20.65 9.64 15.43
C ARG A 467 -21.43 10.94 15.21
N PHE A 468 -21.37 11.53 14.03
CA PHE A 468 -22.19 12.70 13.70
C PHE A 468 -23.69 12.37 13.68
N ALA A 469 -24.09 11.25 13.07
CA ALA A 469 -25.47 10.77 13.12
C ALA A 469 -25.96 10.60 14.58
N ARG A 470 -25.12 10.10 15.49
CA ARG A 470 -25.39 10.01 16.94
C ARG A 470 -25.58 11.37 17.63
N THR A 471 -24.94 12.45 17.16
CA THR A 471 -25.17 13.81 17.70
C THR A 471 -26.54 14.40 17.32
N ILE A 472 -27.13 13.94 16.22
CA ILE A 472 -28.46 14.35 15.75
C ILE A 472 -29.53 13.43 16.33
N ASN A 473 -29.30 12.11 16.26
CA ASN A 473 -30.18 11.07 16.77
C ASN A 473 -29.37 10.09 17.63
N GLY A 474 -29.52 10.17 18.95
CA GLY A 474 -28.80 9.34 19.92
C GLY A 474 -29.07 7.83 19.85
N GLN A 475 -29.97 7.36 18.98
CA GLN A 475 -30.20 5.94 18.69
C GLN A 475 -29.39 5.41 17.48
N ALA A 476 -28.65 6.26 16.75
CA ALA A 476 -27.83 5.81 15.62
C ALA A 476 -26.71 4.83 16.08
N PRO A 477 -26.36 3.82 15.27
CA PRO A 477 -25.53 2.71 15.73
C PRO A 477 -24.03 3.06 15.92
N SER A 478 -23.32 2.14 16.57
CA SER A 478 -21.87 2.17 16.80
C SER A 478 -21.20 1.04 16.02
N LEU A 479 -20.02 1.26 15.45
CA LEU A 479 -19.16 0.16 14.96
C LEU A 479 -18.49 -0.57 16.13
N TRP A 480 -18.09 0.19 17.16
CA TRP A 480 -17.32 -0.31 18.31
C TRP A 480 -18.24 -1.02 19.31
N ALA A 481 -17.82 -2.22 19.74
CA ALA A 481 -18.53 -3.06 20.70
C ALA A 481 -18.58 -2.44 22.12
N SER A 482 -17.51 -1.78 22.55
CA SER A 482 -17.54 -0.84 23.68
C SER A 482 -17.04 0.53 23.26
N GLN A 483 -17.34 1.56 24.06
CA GLN A 483 -16.88 2.93 23.86
C GLN A 483 -15.98 3.34 25.02
N SER A 484 -15.07 4.29 24.79
CA SER A 484 -14.40 4.99 25.88
C SER A 484 -15.44 5.70 26.76
N PRO A 485 -15.29 5.70 28.09
CA PRO A 485 -16.03 6.63 28.94
C PRO A 485 -15.74 8.07 28.50
N ASP A 486 -16.76 8.94 28.56
CA ASP A 486 -16.67 10.33 28.12
C ASP A 486 -15.63 11.12 28.94
N PRO A 487 -14.56 11.63 28.30
CA PRO A 487 -13.48 12.36 29.00
C PRO A 487 -13.98 13.56 29.82
N SER A 488 -15.01 14.26 29.34
CA SER A 488 -15.58 15.42 30.03
C SER A 488 -16.31 15.07 31.35
N LYS A 489 -16.57 13.77 31.58
CA LYS A 489 -17.24 13.24 32.78
C LYS A 489 -16.29 12.48 33.72
N ARG A 490 -14.98 12.44 33.42
CA ARG A 490 -13.95 11.77 34.21
C ARG A 490 -13.22 12.77 35.12
N ASP A 491 -12.73 12.30 36.27
CA ASP A 491 -11.73 13.06 37.04
C ASP A 491 -10.42 13.08 36.23
N PRO A 492 -9.81 14.26 35.94
CA PRO A 492 -8.52 14.31 35.25
C PRO A 492 -7.40 13.51 35.92
N LYS A 493 -7.45 13.32 37.25
CA LYS A 493 -6.52 12.45 37.99
C LYS A 493 -6.68 10.96 37.65
N SER A 494 -7.75 10.58 36.97
CA SER A 494 -8.00 9.20 36.52
C SER A 494 -7.35 8.86 35.17
N PHE A 495 -6.70 9.83 34.51
CA PHE A 495 -5.98 9.62 33.25
C PHE A 495 -4.56 9.05 33.45
N GLY A 496 -4.03 9.11 34.67
CA GLY A 496 -2.65 8.72 34.99
C GLY A 496 -1.66 9.87 34.80
N ASP A 497 -0.41 9.53 34.53
CA ASP A 497 0.63 10.48 34.11
C ASP A 497 0.57 10.61 32.58
N VAL A 498 0.12 11.77 32.10
CA VAL A 498 -0.18 12.08 30.69
C VAL A 498 -0.04 13.58 30.41
N SER A 499 0.44 13.96 29.24
CA SER A 499 0.53 15.35 28.78
C SER A 499 -0.51 15.67 27.71
N THR A 500 -1.59 16.35 28.11
CA THR A 500 -2.70 16.74 27.22
C THR A 500 -2.48 18.05 26.45
N ILE A 501 -1.42 18.81 26.79
CA ILE A 501 -1.04 20.07 26.13
C ILE A 501 -0.09 19.76 24.96
N PRO A 502 -0.24 20.38 23.78
CA PRO A 502 0.70 20.22 22.67
C PRO A 502 2.12 20.69 23.04
N HIS A 503 3.07 19.76 23.00
CA HIS A 503 4.50 20.06 23.14
C HIS A 503 5.17 20.08 21.77
N LYS A 504 5.84 21.18 21.45
CA LYS A 504 6.66 21.29 20.24
C LYS A 504 7.96 20.51 20.42
N LEU A 505 8.34 19.69 19.44
CA LEU A 505 9.67 19.07 19.41
C LEU A 505 10.63 20.03 18.71
N GLU A 506 11.56 20.59 19.48
CA GLU A 506 12.68 21.39 18.96
C GLU A 506 13.89 20.47 18.75
N TRP A 507 14.67 20.70 17.69
CA TRP A 507 15.78 19.83 17.29
C TRP A 507 17.11 20.59 17.32
N ASP A 508 18.14 20.01 17.95
CA ASP A 508 19.49 20.57 17.97
C ASP A 508 20.19 20.34 16.62
N MET A 509 20.07 21.33 15.73
CA MET A 509 20.54 21.25 14.35
C MET A 509 22.06 21.49 14.22
N VAL A 510 22.85 20.44 14.43
CA VAL A 510 24.29 20.43 14.15
C VAL A 510 24.59 20.69 12.66
N SER A 511 25.83 21.07 12.33
CA SER A 511 26.19 21.56 10.99
C SER A 511 26.03 20.50 9.89
N GLU A 512 26.35 19.25 10.25
CA GLU A 512 26.26 18.07 9.42
C GLU A 512 24.80 17.68 9.15
N LEU A 513 23.94 17.76 10.17
CA LEU A 513 22.50 17.50 10.07
C LEU A 513 21.79 18.59 9.22
N THR A 514 22.17 19.85 9.43
CA THR A 514 21.70 20.99 8.61
C THR A 514 22.10 20.84 7.14
N THR A 515 23.27 20.24 6.87
CA THR A 515 23.76 19.99 5.51
C THR A 515 23.05 18.79 4.88
N ALA A 516 22.85 17.71 5.65
CA ALA A 516 22.11 16.53 5.22
C ALA A 516 20.65 16.85 4.85
N LEU A 517 19.97 17.67 5.66
CA LEU A 517 18.59 18.09 5.42
C LEU A 517 18.42 18.77 4.05
N ARG A 518 19.35 19.64 3.65
CA ARG A 518 19.33 20.29 2.32
C ARG A 518 19.54 19.30 1.18
N PHE A 519 20.41 18.30 1.36
CA PHE A 519 20.63 17.28 0.33
C PHE A 519 19.44 16.33 0.21
N ALA A 520 18.82 15.95 1.33
CA ALA A 520 17.59 15.17 1.34
C ALA A 520 16.43 15.94 0.69
N GLU A 521 16.30 17.25 0.98
CA GLU A 521 15.31 18.14 0.37
C GLU A 521 15.50 18.25 -1.15
N THR A 522 16.74 18.43 -1.61
CA THR A 522 17.07 18.45 -3.05
C THR A 522 16.72 17.12 -3.71
N ARG A 523 17.09 15.99 -3.10
CA ARG A 523 16.79 14.63 -3.62
C ARG A 523 15.29 14.33 -3.66
N LEU A 524 14.55 14.78 -2.66
CA LEU A 524 13.10 14.63 -2.60
C LEU A 524 12.42 15.48 -3.68
N ALA A 525 12.87 16.73 -3.87
CA ALA A 525 12.39 17.58 -4.96
C ALA A 525 12.68 16.95 -6.34
N ASP A 526 13.91 16.48 -6.59
CA ASP A 526 14.28 15.77 -7.83
C ASP A 526 13.41 14.52 -8.04
N LEU A 527 13.20 13.71 -7.00
CA LEU A 527 12.39 12.49 -7.08
C LEU A 527 10.90 12.80 -7.34
N ILE A 528 10.37 13.88 -6.77
CA ILE A 528 9.01 14.37 -7.04
C ILE A 528 8.90 14.84 -8.49
N GLN A 529 9.84 15.67 -8.97
CA GLN A 529 9.85 16.17 -10.34
C GLN A 529 10.12 15.08 -11.39
N GLN A 530 10.66 13.92 -11.00
CA GLN A 530 10.83 12.74 -11.85
C GLN A 530 9.56 11.90 -12.06
N ASN A 531 8.46 12.14 -11.31
CA ASN A 531 7.24 11.34 -11.40
C ASN A 531 6.03 12.20 -11.86
N GLU A 532 5.21 11.66 -12.76
CA GLU A 532 3.93 12.26 -13.18
C GLU A 532 2.74 11.43 -12.71
N PHE A 533 1.65 12.11 -12.33
CA PHE A 533 0.41 11.52 -11.80
C PHE A 533 -0.79 11.96 -12.63
N HIS A 534 -1.62 11.00 -13.06
CA HIS A 534 -2.90 11.30 -13.70
C HIS A 534 -3.98 10.32 -13.25
N THR A 535 -5.18 10.85 -13.06
CA THR A 535 -6.36 10.12 -12.58
C THR A 535 -7.45 10.07 -13.65
N LEU A 536 -8.21 8.97 -13.67
CA LEU A 536 -9.48 8.84 -14.39
C LEU A 536 -10.61 8.65 -13.37
N GLU A 537 -11.68 9.43 -13.50
CA GLU A 537 -12.96 9.24 -12.80
C GLU A 537 -13.99 8.93 -13.90
N PHE A 538 -14.16 7.64 -14.24
CA PHE A 538 -14.96 7.19 -15.38
C PHE A 538 -16.40 6.89 -14.95
N GLU A 539 -17.33 7.82 -15.21
CA GLU A 539 -18.71 7.77 -14.71
C GLU A 539 -19.72 7.08 -15.64
N GLU A 540 -19.31 6.63 -16.83
CA GLU A 540 -20.22 6.06 -17.83
C GLU A 540 -20.68 4.64 -17.50
N TYR A 541 -19.90 3.87 -16.73
CA TYR A 541 -20.32 2.62 -16.09
C TYR A 541 -19.29 2.10 -15.08
N GLY A 542 -19.74 1.18 -14.21
CA GLY A 542 -18.91 0.44 -13.27
C GLY A 542 -19.34 -1.03 -13.17
N LYS A 543 -19.14 -1.65 -11.99
CA LYS A 543 -19.41 -3.08 -11.71
C LYS A 543 -20.76 -3.55 -12.27
N ASN A 544 -21.84 -2.79 -12.05
CA ASN A 544 -23.20 -3.21 -12.40
C ASN A 544 -23.42 -3.38 -13.91
N PHE A 545 -22.64 -2.70 -14.77
CA PHE A 545 -22.68 -2.93 -16.22
C PHE A 545 -21.84 -4.13 -16.62
N ILE A 546 -20.65 -4.29 -16.02
CA ILE A 546 -19.67 -5.31 -16.41
C ILE A 546 -20.20 -6.71 -16.07
N THR A 547 -20.75 -6.90 -14.86
CA THR A 547 -21.44 -8.14 -14.48
C THR A 547 -22.67 -8.40 -15.36
N SER A 548 -23.45 -7.37 -15.70
CA SER A 548 -24.61 -7.51 -16.58
C SER A 548 -24.27 -7.94 -18.02
N MET A 549 -22.99 -7.91 -18.40
CA MET A 549 -22.46 -8.38 -19.68
C MET A 549 -21.69 -9.70 -19.57
N GLY A 550 -21.61 -10.32 -18.38
CA GLY A 550 -21.02 -11.66 -18.18
C GLY A 550 -19.51 -11.67 -17.97
N PHE A 551 -18.93 -10.64 -17.36
CA PHE A 551 -17.51 -10.56 -17.01
C PHE A 551 -17.35 -10.26 -15.52
N SER A 552 -16.28 -10.76 -14.88
CA SER A 552 -15.81 -10.19 -13.60
C SER A 552 -15.30 -8.76 -13.86
N PRO A 553 -15.80 -7.75 -13.11
CA PRO A 553 -15.29 -6.39 -13.12
C PRO A 553 -13.77 -6.25 -13.02
N ASP A 554 -13.13 -7.02 -12.14
CA ASP A 554 -11.67 -6.89 -11.93
C ASP A 554 -10.89 -7.37 -13.16
N ALA A 555 -11.14 -8.60 -13.60
CA ALA A 555 -10.55 -9.17 -14.81
C ALA A 555 -10.79 -8.28 -16.06
N PHE A 556 -11.95 -7.65 -16.15
CA PHE A 556 -12.29 -6.72 -17.23
C PHE A 556 -11.44 -5.43 -17.22
N VAL A 557 -11.13 -4.89 -16.04
CA VAL A 557 -10.27 -3.72 -15.87
C VAL A 557 -8.78 -4.08 -16.05
N GLN A 558 -8.36 -5.27 -15.60
CA GLN A 558 -7.02 -5.82 -15.87
C GLN A 558 -6.74 -5.99 -17.38
N MET A 559 -7.74 -6.39 -18.16
CA MET A 559 -7.65 -6.41 -19.63
C MET A 559 -7.66 -5.01 -20.26
N ALA A 560 -8.28 -4.01 -19.63
CA ALA A 560 -8.23 -2.62 -20.08
C ALA A 560 -6.81 -2.03 -20.03
N PHE A 561 -6.07 -2.28 -18.94
CA PHE A 561 -4.67 -1.85 -18.80
C PHE A 561 -3.79 -2.40 -19.92
N GLN A 562 -3.89 -3.71 -20.19
CA GLN A 562 -3.13 -4.36 -21.25
C GLN A 562 -3.54 -3.86 -22.65
N ALA A 563 -4.84 -3.66 -22.91
CA ALA A 563 -5.31 -3.14 -24.19
C ALA A 563 -4.86 -1.68 -24.45
N ALA A 564 -4.94 -0.80 -23.45
CA ALA A 564 -4.48 0.58 -23.56
C ALA A 564 -2.96 0.66 -23.72
N TYR A 565 -2.19 -0.14 -22.96
CA TYR A 565 -0.74 -0.19 -23.09
C TYR A 565 -0.31 -0.70 -24.47
N TYR A 566 -0.88 -1.81 -24.94
CA TYR A 566 -0.59 -2.34 -26.27
C TYR A 566 -0.92 -1.33 -27.38
N GLY A 567 -2.03 -0.60 -27.26
CA GLY A 567 -2.42 0.47 -28.19
C GLY A 567 -1.46 1.67 -28.24
N MET A 568 -0.68 1.90 -27.18
CA MET A 568 0.33 2.96 -27.12
C MET A 568 1.73 2.50 -27.53
N TYR A 569 2.13 1.28 -27.16
CA TYR A 569 3.51 0.81 -27.25
C TYR A 569 3.73 -0.38 -28.19
N GLY A 570 2.67 -0.98 -28.75
CA GLY A 570 2.74 -2.09 -29.71
C GLY A 570 3.28 -3.41 -29.15
N ARG A 571 3.44 -3.52 -27.82
CA ARG A 571 4.07 -4.65 -27.12
C ARG A 571 3.29 -5.02 -25.85
N VAL A 572 3.52 -6.24 -25.37
CA VAL A 572 3.04 -6.74 -24.07
C VAL A 572 4.25 -6.89 -23.16
N GLU A 573 4.06 -6.63 -21.87
CA GLU A 573 5.12 -6.51 -20.86
C GLU A 573 4.68 -7.19 -19.56
N SER A 574 5.61 -7.39 -18.61
CA SER A 574 5.28 -8.01 -17.32
C SER A 574 4.27 -7.17 -16.52
N VAL A 575 3.16 -7.82 -16.15
CA VAL A 575 2.09 -7.30 -15.30
C VAL A 575 2.18 -7.95 -13.92
N TYR A 576 1.83 -7.20 -12.88
CA TYR A 576 1.69 -7.69 -11.51
C TYR A 576 0.37 -7.19 -10.90
N GLU A 577 -0.33 -8.08 -10.21
CA GLU A 577 -1.44 -7.78 -9.33
C GLU A 577 -1.33 -8.61 -8.03
N PRO A 578 -1.62 -8.05 -6.83
CA PRO A 578 -1.59 -8.81 -5.59
C PRO A 578 -2.88 -9.62 -5.35
N ALA A 579 -2.76 -10.95 -5.28
CA ALA A 579 -3.76 -11.81 -4.65
C ALA A 579 -3.56 -11.82 -3.13
N MET A 580 -4.65 -11.74 -2.36
CA MET A 580 -4.62 -11.86 -0.90
C MET A 580 -4.46 -13.33 -0.47
N THR A 581 -3.52 -13.64 0.43
CA THR A 581 -3.36 -14.98 1.03
C THR A 581 -3.74 -15.05 2.51
N LYS A 582 -4.47 -14.05 3.03
CA LYS A 582 -4.91 -13.96 4.44
C LYS A 582 -5.88 -15.07 4.87
N ALA A 583 -6.36 -15.93 3.97
CA ALA A 583 -7.09 -17.16 4.36
C ALA A 583 -6.17 -18.20 5.05
N PHE A 584 -4.85 -17.97 5.02
CA PHE A 584 -3.83 -18.77 5.70
C PHE A 584 -3.20 -17.97 6.86
N PHE A 585 -2.72 -18.71 7.87
CA PHE A 585 -2.05 -18.16 9.04
C PHE A 585 -0.82 -17.33 8.64
N HIS A 586 -0.73 -16.11 9.15
CA HIS A 586 0.29 -15.13 8.78
C HIS A 586 0.37 -14.89 7.25
N GLY A 587 -0.78 -14.97 6.57
CA GLY A 587 -0.89 -14.70 5.15
C GLY A 587 -0.46 -13.28 4.77
N ARG A 588 0.16 -13.14 3.60
CA ARG A 588 0.55 -11.88 2.98
C ARG A 588 -0.14 -11.77 1.61
N THR A 589 0.64 -11.77 0.54
CA THR A 589 0.18 -11.71 -0.86
C THR A 589 0.87 -12.77 -1.73
N GLU A 590 0.22 -13.13 -2.83
CA GLU A 590 0.82 -13.80 -4.00
C GLU A 590 0.66 -12.89 -5.23
N ALA A 591 1.39 -13.15 -6.33
CA ALA A 591 1.27 -12.42 -7.58
C ALA A 591 0.32 -13.13 -8.56
N ILE A 592 -0.66 -12.38 -9.06
CA ILE A 592 -1.38 -12.69 -10.29
C ILE A 592 -0.58 -12.08 -11.45
N ARG A 593 -0.37 -12.87 -12.51
CA ARG A 593 0.34 -12.46 -13.72
C ARG A 593 -0.66 -12.31 -14.86
N SER A 594 -1.22 -11.12 -15.00
CA SER A 594 -2.31 -10.82 -15.95
C SER A 594 -1.90 -10.96 -17.43
N ALA A 595 -0.59 -10.93 -17.73
CA ALA A 595 -0.04 -11.17 -19.07
C ALA A 595 -0.04 -12.67 -19.39
N THR A 596 -0.98 -13.09 -20.23
CA THR A 596 -1.25 -14.50 -20.58
C THR A 596 -1.38 -14.65 -22.09
N HIS A 597 -1.35 -15.87 -22.63
CA HIS A 597 -1.61 -16.08 -24.07
C HIS A 597 -3.00 -15.58 -24.47
N GLU A 598 -3.97 -15.75 -23.57
CA GLU A 598 -5.35 -15.30 -23.72
C GLU A 598 -5.43 -13.76 -23.75
N SER A 599 -4.71 -13.05 -22.86
CA SER A 599 -4.64 -11.58 -22.91
C SER A 599 -3.87 -11.05 -24.14
N VAL A 600 -2.77 -11.70 -24.53
CA VAL A 600 -2.02 -11.39 -25.77
C VAL A 600 -2.90 -11.57 -27.00
N ALA A 601 -3.68 -12.65 -27.07
CA ALA A 601 -4.63 -12.90 -28.14
C ALA A 601 -5.75 -11.86 -28.14
N PHE A 602 -6.27 -11.48 -26.97
CA PHE A 602 -7.25 -10.41 -26.83
C PHE A 602 -6.73 -9.07 -27.34
N VAL A 603 -5.62 -8.54 -26.83
CA VAL A 603 -5.15 -7.19 -27.22
C VAL A 603 -4.80 -7.11 -28.71
N ARG A 604 -4.21 -8.16 -29.28
CA ARG A 604 -3.97 -8.27 -30.73
C ARG A 604 -5.27 -8.29 -31.54
N THR A 605 -6.29 -9.01 -31.07
CA THR A 605 -7.62 -9.07 -31.73
C THR A 605 -8.39 -7.75 -31.59
N PHE A 606 -8.28 -7.07 -30.44
CA PHE A 606 -8.94 -5.79 -30.18
C PHE A 606 -8.42 -4.68 -31.09
N TRP A 607 -7.11 -4.61 -31.32
CA TRP A 607 -6.50 -3.59 -32.18
C TRP A 607 -6.48 -3.94 -33.68
N ALA A 608 -6.83 -5.18 -34.06
CA ALA A 608 -6.95 -5.59 -35.46
C ALA A 608 -8.31 -5.25 -36.09
N GLU A 609 -8.38 -5.29 -37.43
CA GLU A 609 -9.63 -5.21 -38.20
C GLU A 609 -10.41 -6.55 -38.11
N LYS A 610 -11.03 -6.77 -36.95
CA LYS A 610 -11.79 -7.98 -36.59
C LYS A 610 -13.23 -7.67 -36.24
N ALA A 611 -14.13 -8.64 -36.40
CA ALA A 611 -15.54 -8.45 -36.10
C ALA A 611 -15.78 -8.20 -34.59
N PRO A 612 -16.78 -7.38 -34.20
CA PRO A 612 -17.07 -7.12 -32.78
C PRO A 612 -17.26 -8.38 -31.93
N ALA A 613 -17.86 -9.44 -32.50
CA ALA A 613 -18.01 -10.73 -31.83
C ALA A 613 -16.66 -11.43 -31.55
N GLU A 614 -15.70 -11.39 -32.48
CA GLU A 614 -14.35 -11.93 -32.26
C GLU A 614 -13.62 -11.17 -31.14
N LYS A 615 -13.78 -9.84 -31.08
CA LYS A 615 -13.17 -9.00 -30.04
C LYS A 615 -13.76 -9.27 -28.65
N VAL A 616 -15.08 -9.44 -28.56
CA VAL A 616 -15.78 -9.76 -27.31
C VAL A 616 -15.47 -11.18 -26.83
N GLU A 617 -15.44 -12.17 -27.73
CA GLU A 617 -15.09 -13.56 -27.41
C GLU A 617 -13.62 -13.70 -26.96
N ALA A 618 -12.70 -12.93 -27.56
CA ALA A 618 -11.31 -12.90 -27.13
C ALA A 618 -11.16 -12.26 -25.73
N LEU A 619 -11.88 -11.16 -25.45
CA LEU A 619 -11.93 -10.55 -24.11
C LEU A 619 -12.46 -11.55 -23.07
N LYS A 620 -13.54 -12.28 -23.40
CA LYS A 620 -14.17 -13.24 -22.51
C LYS A 620 -13.20 -14.31 -22.03
N LYS A 621 -12.45 -14.92 -22.95
CA LYS A 621 -11.40 -15.91 -22.64
C LYS A 621 -10.26 -15.34 -21.80
N ALA A 622 -9.84 -14.09 -22.08
CA ALA A 622 -8.81 -13.43 -21.29
C ALA A 622 -9.28 -13.14 -19.85
N CYS A 623 -10.54 -12.74 -19.66
CA CYS A 623 -11.12 -12.56 -18.33
C CYS A 623 -11.33 -13.89 -17.59
N GLU A 624 -11.79 -14.95 -18.28
CA GLU A 624 -11.93 -16.30 -17.72
C GLU A 624 -10.59 -16.88 -17.23
N LYS A 625 -9.51 -16.64 -17.98
CA LYS A 625 -8.14 -16.99 -17.58
C LYS A 625 -7.68 -16.20 -16.35
N HIS A 626 -7.93 -14.89 -16.31
CA HIS A 626 -7.55 -14.03 -15.17
C HIS A 626 -8.28 -14.41 -13.87
N ALA A 627 -9.58 -14.69 -13.97
CA ALA A 627 -10.40 -15.24 -12.89
C ALA A 627 -9.82 -16.56 -12.35
N ALA A 628 -9.50 -17.51 -13.25
CA ALA A 628 -8.89 -18.78 -12.87
C ALA A 628 -7.53 -18.61 -12.16
N LEU A 629 -6.67 -17.71 -12.63
CA LEU A 629 -5.40 -17.37 -11.97
C LEU A 629 -5.62 -16.73 -10.59
N THR A 630 -6.58 -15.81 -10.46
CA THR A 630 -6.96 -15.17 -9.19
C THR A 630 -7.38 -16.22 -8.15
N LYS A 631 -8.28 -17.12 -8.53
CA LYS A 631 -8.73 -18.28 -7.73
C LYS A 631 -7.63 -19.30 -7.42
N GLU A 632 -6.48 -19.25 -8.10
CA GLU A 632 -5.30 -20.10 -7.85
C GLU A 632 -4.30 -19.40 -6.91
N CYS A 633 -3.93 -18.16 -7.21
CA CYS A 633 -2.98 -17.36 -6.42
C CYS A 633 -3.49 -17.12 -4.99
N ALA A 634 -4.80 -16.83 -4.81
CA ALA A 634 -5.40 -16.66 -3.48
C ALA A 634 -5.40 -17.95 -2.62
N LYS A 635 -5.22 -19.13 -3.24
CA LYS A 635 -5.02 -20.42 -2.53
C LYS A 635 -3.55 -20.70 -2.22
N GLY A 636 -2.66 -19.72 -2.43
CA GLY A 636 -1.22 -19.90 -2.27
C GLY A 636 -0.62 -20.89 -3.28
N GLN A 637 -1.14 -20.91 -4.52
CA GLN A 637 -0.68 -21.82 -5.58
C GLN A 637 0.02 -21.10 -6.76
N GLY A 638 0.25 -19.79 -6.64
CA GLY A 638 1.11 -19.05 -7.55
C GLY A 638 2.58 -19.52 -7.48
N PHE A 639 3.39 -19.05 -8.42
CA PHE A 639 4.81 -19.44 -8.51
C PHE A 639 5.77 -18.40 -7.92
N ASP A 640 5.40 -17.12 -7.91
CA ASP A 640 6.29 -16.02 -7.54
C ASP A 640 6.80 -16.11 -6.08
N ARG A 641 5.92 -16.29 -5.08
CA ARG A 641 6.40 -16.47 -3.69
C ARG A 641 7.18 -17.77 -3.50
N HIS A 642 6.81 -18.82 -4.21
CA HIS A 642 7.48 -20.11 -4.08
C HIS A 642 8.92 -20.06 -4.63
N LEU A 643 9.09 -19.62 -5.88
CA LEU A 643 10.42 -19.42 -6.48
C LEU A 643 11.25 -18.38 -5.72
N TYR A 644 10.62 -17.35 -5.13
CA TYR A 644 11.33 -16.43 -4.24
C TYR A 644 11.95 -17.14 -3.03
N ALA A 645 11.18 -17.95 -2.31
CA ALA A 645 11.65 -18.65 -1.12
C ALA A 645 12.84 -19.58 -1.45
N LEU A 646 12.77 -20.29 -2.58
CA LEU A 646 13.87 -21.13 -3.07
C LEU A 646 15.12 -20.30 -3.39
N MET A 647 14.98 -19.13 -4.03
CA MET A 647 16.10 -18.22 -4.31
C MET A 647 16.69 -17.62 -3.01
N CYS A 648 15.86 -17.33 -2.02
CA CYS A 648 16.31 -16.82 -0.71
C CYS A 648 17.07 -17.88 0.10
N LEU A 649 16.60 -19.13 0.08
CA LEU A 649 17.33 -20.25 0.69
C LEU A 649 18.64 -20.53 -0.02
N TRP A 650 18.70 -20.42 -1.36
CA TRP A 650 19.96 -20.50 -2.10
C TRP A 650 20.93 -19.37 -1.68
N GLN A 651 20.46 -18.11 -1.65
CA GLN A 651 21.28 -16.97 -1.28
C GLN A 651 21.88 -17.13 0.13
N ARG A 652 21.06 -17.50 1.12
CA ARG A 652 21.51 -17.78 2.50
C ARG A 652 22.54 -18.92 2.58
N GLN A 653 22.50 -19.91 1.69
CA GLN A 653 23.55 -20.94 1.61
C GLN A 653 24.87 -20.42 1.02
N VAL A 654 24.82 -19.49 0.07
CA VAL A 654 26.02 -18.80 -0.47
C VAL A 654 26.66 -17.90 0.60
N ASP A 655 25.83 -17.19 1.37
CA ASP A 655 26.26 -16.27 2.42
C ASP A 655 26.73 -16.99 3.72
N GLY A 656 26.50 -18.31 3.82
CA GLY A 656 26.93 -19.13 4.95
C GLY A 656 26.05 -19.03 6.20
N ASP A 657 24.74 -18.81 6.03
CA ASP A 657 23.77 -18.66 7.12
C ASP A 657 23.74 -19.90 8.05
N PRO A 658 24.08 -19.75 9.36
CA PRO A 658 24.11 -20.87 10.30
C PRO A 658 22.72 -21.43 10.66
N GLU A 659 21.59 -20.79 10.29
CA GLU A 659 20.27 -21.48 10.34
C GLU A 659 20.20 -22.63 9.32
N LEU A 660 21.05 -22.66 8.29
CA LEU A 660 21.01 -23.65 7.18
C LEU A 660 22.21 -24.60 7.13
N THR A 661 23.33 -24.32 7.80
CA THR A 661 24.52 -25.21 7.82
C THR A 661 24.38 -26.34 8.85
N GLY A 662 23.30 -27.12 8.75
CA GLY A 662 22.94 -28.22 9.67
C GLY A 662 23.77 -29.51 9.54
N ASP A 663 25.05 -29.44 9.21
CA ASP A 663 25.90 -30.62 9.01
C ASP A 663 26.22 -31.32 10.36
N GLY A 664 25.70 -32.53 10.53
CA GLY A 664 25.83 -33.36 11.74
C GLY A 664 27.20 -33.98 11.96
N ALA A 665 28.27 -33.19 12.00
CA ALA A 665 29.65 -33.63 12.18
C ALA A 665 30.26 -33.14 13.51
N SER A 666 30.07 -33.91 14.58
CA SER A 666 30.65 -33.61 15.91
C SER A 666 32.19 -33.54 15.89
N PRO A 667 32.81 -32.40 16.23
CA PRO A 667 34.26 -32.33 16.41
C PRO A 667 34.70 -33.11 17.66
N PRO A 668 35.82 -33.87 17.62
CA PRO A 668 36.30 -34.60 18.79
C PRO A 668 36.84 -33.64 19.87
N THR A 669 36.47 -33.90 21.12
CA THR A 669 36.94 -33.11 22.27
C THR A 669 38.44 -33.27 22.50
N SER A 670 39.17 -32.16 22.63
CA SER A 670 40.48 -32.10 23.28
C SER A 670 40.72 -30.68 23.87
N PRO A 671 41.25 -30.55 25.09
CA PRO A 671 41.33 -29.24 25.78
C PRO A 671 42.71 -28.58 25.68
N GLY A 672 42.74 -27.24 25.61
CA GLY A 672 43.91 -26.45 26.00
C GLY A 672 44.18 -25.20 25.16
N GLY A 673 44.79 -24.18 25.79
CA GLY A 673 45.35 -23.00 25.13
C GLY A 673 44.38 -21.83 24.98
N GLY A 674 44.70 -20.70 25.61
CA GLY A 674 44.03 -19.42 25.40
C GLY A 674 44.95 -18.41 24.69
N GLY A 675 44.34 -17.46 23.97
CA GLY A 675 45.05 -16.38 23.29
C GLY A 675 44.11 -15.69 22.30
N GLY A 676 43.77 -14.43 22.53
CA GLY A 676 42.93 -13.64 21.63
C GLY A 676 43.75 -12.82 20.64
N ILE A 677 43.20 -12.56 19.45
CA ILE A 677 43.70 -11.58 18.47
C ILE A 677 42.50 -10.95 17.75
N THR A 678 42.63 -9.67 17.40
CA THR A 678 41.61 -8.89 16.67
C THR A 678 41.71 -9.12 15.17
N THR A 679 40.56 -9.17 14.48
CA THR A 679 40.49 -9.30 13.01
C THR A 679 40.00 -8.01 12.36
N THR A 680 40.86 -7.38 11.56
CA THR A 680 40.53 -6.20 10.73
C THR A 680 40.30 -6.62 9.28
N SER A 681 39.31 -6.02 8.62
CA SER A 681 38.95 -6.33 7.23
C SER A 681 40.02 -5.88 6.23
N PRO A 682 40.50 -6.76 5.32
CA PRO A 682 41.45 -6.37 4.28
C PRO A 682 40.75 -5.70 3.08
N LYS A 683 41.35 -4.63 2.56
CA LYS A 683 40.90 -3.95 1.33
C LYS A 683 41.40 -4.68 0.09
N ARG A 684 40.62 -4.64 -1.01
CA ARG A 684 41.11 -5.07 -2.34
C ARG A 684 42.12 -4.07 -2.90
N GLY A 685 43.14 -4.58 -3.58
CA GLY A 685 44.06 -3.86 -4.46
C GLY A 685 44.47 -4.78 -5.61
N ALA A 686 44.73 -4.24 -6.80
CA ALA A 686 45.00 -5.01 -8.01
C ALA A 686 46.33 -4.61 -8.66
N SER A 687 47.01 -5.58 -9.30
CA SER A 687 48.18 -5.35 -10.15
C SER A 687 48.36 -6.49 -11.16
N TYR A 688 48.90 -6.17 -12.34
CA TYR A 688 49.21 -7.10 -13.43
C TYR A 688 50.68 -7.56 -13.37
N ALA A 689 51.00 -8.73 -13.97
CA ALA A 689 52.10 -8.95 -14.95
C ALA A 689 52.63 -10.42 -15.00
N ASP A 690 52.46 -11.05 -16.17
CA ASP A 690 53.38 -11.89 -16.96
C ASP A 690 54.32 -12.99 -16.39
N SER A 691 54.23 -14.14 -17.09
CA SER A 691 55.34 -14.95 -17.67
C SER A 691 55.87 -16.26 -17.01
N GLU A 692 55.86 -17.29 -17.87
CA GLU A 692 56.77 -18.44 -18.08
C GLU A 692 57.01 -19.59 -17.06
N SER A 693 56.57 -20.77 -17.52
CA SER A 693 57.34 -22.04 -17.62
C SER A 693 57.33 -23.10 -16.48
N SER A 694 56.60 -24.20 -16.77
CA SER A 694 56.96 -25.63 -16.63
C SER A 694 57.37 -26.25 -15.27
N SER A 695 56.56 -27.24 -14.85
CA SER A 695 56.91 -28.49 -14.12
C SER A 695 57.59 -28.40 -12.73
N SER A 696 57.22 -29.18 -11.72
CA SER A 696 56.65 -30.54 -11.73
C SER A 696 55.68 -30.82 -10.57
N SER A 697 55.05 -32.00 -10.58
CA SER A 697 53.99 -32.40 -9.65
C SER A 697 54.41 -32.58 -8.18
N SER A 698 53.67 -31.97 -7.26
CA SER A 698 53.47 -32.49 -5.90
C SER A 698 51.99 -32.35 -5.51
N SER A 699 51.45 -33.35 -4.79
CA SER A 699 50.01 -33.46 -4.53
C SER A 699 49.61 -32.76 -3.23
N SER A 700 49.12 -31.53 -3.33
CA SER A 700 48.40 -30.85 -2.24
C SER A 700 46.96 -30.55 -2.69
N SER A 701 46.04 -31.46 -2.34
CA SER A 701 44.60 -31.28 -2.55
C SER A 701 44.04 -30.24 -1.57
N SER A 702 44.41 -28.97 -1.79
CA SER A 702 43.76 -27.84 -1.13
C SER A 702 42.34 -27.73 -1.66
N THR A 703 41.36 -28.02 -0.80
CA THR A 703 39.95 -28.04 -1.16
C THR A 703 39.49 -26.61 -1.47
N ARG A 704 39.58 -26.21 -2.75
CA ARG A 704 38.82 -25.06 -3.25
C ARG A 704 37.35 -25.33 -2.93
N ALA A 705 36.74 -24.48 -2.11
CA ALA A 705 35.28 -24.48 -1.98
C ALA A 705 34.68 -24.37 -3.38
N ALA A 706 33.77 -25.29 -3.72
CA ALA A 706 33.06 -25.21 -4.99
C ALA A 706 32.28 -23.90 -5.00
N ALA A 707 32.50 -23.07 -6.01
CA ALA A 707 31.71 -21.85 -6.16
C ALA A 707 30.25 -22.26 -6.41
N ILE A 708 29.38 -22.02 -5.44
CA ILE A 708 27.95 -22.27 -5.55
C ILE A 708 27.43 -21.31 -6.63
N LEU A 709 27.09 -21.86 -7.79
CA LEU A 709 26.59 -21.09 -8.93
C LEU A 709 25.13 -20.70 -8.71
N LEU A 710 24.71 -19.62 -9.37
CA LEU A 710 23.30 -19.23 -9.43
C LEU A 710 22.50 -20.31 -10.19
N PRO A 711 21.45 -20.90 -9.61
CA PRO A 711 20.67 -21.94 -10.26
C PRO A 711 20.09 -21.44 -11.58
N THR A 712 20.07 -22.31 -12.59
CA THR A 712 19.81 -21.93 -13.98
C THR A 712 18.51 -21.15 -14.18
N ILE A 713 17.44 -21.48 -13.45
CA ILE A 713 16.16 -20.76 -13.50
C ILE A 713 16.27 -19.29 -13.07
N PHE A 714 17.16 -18.95 -12.13
CA PHE A 714 17.38 -17.58 -11.64
C PHE A 714 18.47 -16.82 -12.42
N ALA A 715 19.25 -17.55 -13.24
CA ALA A 715 20.26 -17.01 -14.14
C ALA A 715 19.74 -16.79 -15.58
N ASP A 716 18.48 -17.13 -15.84
CA ASP A 716 17.83 -17.00 -17.14
C ASP A 716 17.19 -15.62 -17.34
N SER A 717 17.24 -15.13 -18.57
CA SER A 717 16.58 -13.89 -19.03
C SER A 717 15.07 -13.83 -18.79
N GLY A 718 14.39 -14.99 -18.72
CA GLY A 718 12.98 -15.07 -18.34
C GLY A 718 12.73 -14.62 -16.89
N TRP A 719 13.68 -14.87 -15.99
CA TRP A 719 13.57 -14.49 -14.58
C TRP A 719 13.68 -12.97 -14.41
N ASP A 720 14.63 -12.33 -15.08
CA ASP A 720 14.71 -10.86 -15.12
C ASP A 720 13.45 -10.25 -15.75
N LYS A 721 12.95 -10.86 -16.84
CA LYS A 721 11.77 -10.36 -17.57
C LYS A 721 10.48 -10.44 -16.76
N ILE A 722 10.23 -11.53 -16.02
CA ILE A 722 9.02 -11.64 -15.19
C ILE A 722 9.09 -10.74 -13.94
N ASN A 723 10.28 -10.55 -13.36
CA ASN A 723 10.48 -9.70 -12.18
C ASN A 723 10.47 -8.19 -12.51
N ASN A 724 10.89 -7.78 -13.72
CA ASN A 724 10.79 -6.40 -14.20
C ASN A 724 9.34 -6.00 -14.54
N THR A 725 8.52 -5.81 -13.51
CA THR A 725 7.12 -5.39 -13.62
C THR A 725 7.01 -4.01 -14.27
N ILE A 726 6.37 -3.94 -15.45
CA ILE A 726 6.10 -2.69 -16.18
C ILE A 726 4.71 -2.15 -15.86
N LEU A 727 3.72 -3.02 -15.67
CA LEU A 727 2.39 -2.63 -15.20
C LEU A 727 2.17 -3.22 -13.80
N SER A 728 2.44 -2.42 -12.77
CA SER A 728 2.12 -2.78 -11.39
C SER A 728 0.74 -2.25 -11.05
N THR A 729 -0.16 -3.13 -10.66
CA THR A 729 -1.60 -2.85 -10.50
C THR A 729 -2.10 -3.31 -9.13
N SER A 730 -3.10 -2.63 -8.56
CA SER A 730 -3.81 -3.11 -7.36
C SER A 730 -5.19 -2.45 -7.19
N ASN A 731 -6.18 -3.27 -6.85
CA ASN A 731 -7.59 -2.91 -6.66
C ASN A 731 -7.94 -2.71 -5.17
N CYS A 732 -8.50 -1.55 -4.84
CA CYS A 732 -8.87 -1.13 -3.48
C CYS A 732 -10.35 -0.70 -3.37
N GLY A 733 -11.26 -1.55 -3.87
CA GLY A 733 -12.71 -1.33 -3.83
C GLY A 733 -13.30 -1.03 -2.44
N ASN A 734 -13.61 0.22 -2.13
CA ASN A 734 -14.36 0.59 -0.92
C ASN A 734 -15.14 1.92 -1.09
N PRO A 735 -16.41 2.02 -0.62
CA PRO A 735 -17.19 3.27 -0.72
C PRO A 735 -16.64 4.47 0.07
N SER A 736 -15.73 4.24 1.01
CA SER A 736 -15.06 5.29 1.81
C SER A 736 -13.90 5.96 1.07
N LEU A 737 -13.51 5.44 -0.09
CA LEU A 737 -12.37 5.91 -0.87
C LEU A 737 -12.77 6.56 -2.19
N ARG A 738 -12.17 7.73 -2.45
CA ARG A 738 -12.22 8.39 -3.75
C ARG A 738 -11.21 7.77 -4.73
N HIS A 739 -9.96 7.63 -4.27
CA HIS A 739 -8.83 7.06 -5.03
C HIS A 739 -7.89 6.26 -4.12
N PHE A 740 -7.03 5.47 -4.75
CA PHE A 740 -5.91 4.75 -4.15
C PHE A 740 -4.74 4.80 -5.14
N GLY A 741 -3.49 4.82 -4.67
CA GLY A 741 -2.34 4.77 -5.58
C GLY A 741 -0.99 4.57 -4.89
N PHE A 742 0.03 4.40 -5.74
CA PHE A 742 1.42 4.15 -5.37
C PHE A 742 2.34 4.55 -6.56
N GLY A 743 3.65 4.62 -6.36
CA GLY A 743 4.61 4.93 -7.43
C GLY A 743 4.94 3.73 -8.32
N PRO A 744 5.63 3.94 -9.47
CA PRO A 744 5.98 2.85 -10.38
C PRO A 744 7.09 1.96 -9.78
N THR A 745 6.89 0.64 -9.84
CA THR A 745 7.81 -0.36 -9.25
C THR A 745 9.09 -0.59 -10.07
N SER A 746 9.14 -0.10 -11.31
CA SER A 746 10.31 -0.10 -12.18
C SER A 746 10.50 1.28 -12.81
N GLY A 747 11.72 1.61 -13.25
CA GLY A 747 12.00 2.89 -13.90
C GLY A 747 11.22 3.10 -15.21
N GLU A 748 10.91 1.99 -15.90
CA GLU A 748 10.22 1.94 -17.19
C GLU A 748 8.72 1.59 -17.05
N GLY A 749 8.17 1.63 -15.83
CA GLY A 749 6.83 1.14 -15.51
C GLY A 749 5.81 2.19 -15.10
N PHE A 750 4.61 1.70 -14.78
CA PHE A 750 3.49 2.41 -14.20
C PHE A 750 3.09 1.80 -12.85
N GLY A 751 2.75 2.64 -11.87
CA GLY A 751 2.02 2.25 -10.67
C GLY A 751 0.55 2.61 -10.84
N ILE A 752 -0.35 1.63 -10.74
CA ILE A 752 -1.77 1.79 -11.10
C ILE A 752 -2.64 1.30 -9.93
N GLY A 753 -3.14 2.25 -9.14
CA GLY A 753 -4.20 1.99 -8.18
C GLY A 753 -5.57 2.18 -8.81
N TYR A 754 -6.53 1.30 -8.52
CA TYR A 754 -7.90 1.45 -9.02
C TYR A 754 -8.98 1.01 -8.02
N ILE A 755 -10.18 1.52 -8.24
CA ILE A 755 -11.38 1.30 -7.42
C ILE A 755 -12.56 1.14 -8.39
N ILE A 756 -13.16 -0.05 -8.40
CA ILE A 756 -14.38 -0.31 -9.16
C ILE A 756 -15.58 -0.02 -8.27
N LYS A 757 -16.39 0.98 -8.64
CA LYS A 757 -17.64 1.34 -7.98
C LYS A 757 -18.82 0.75 -8.77
N GLU A 758 -20.03 0.78 -8.21
CA GLU A 758 -21.23 0.24 -8.87
C GLU A 758 -21.49 0.83 -10.26
N GLY A 759 -21.42 2.17 -10.36
CA GLY A 759 -21.72 2.94 -11.57
C GLY A 759 -20.50 3.58 -12.24
N SER A 760 -19.31 3.50 -11.67
CA SER A 760 -18.09 4.17 -12.17
C SER A 760 -16.81 3.37 -11.90
N VAL A 761 -15.70 3.76 -12.54
CA VAL A 761 -14.35 3.23 -12.26
C VAL A 761 -13.40 4.40 -11.99
N SER A 762 -12.73 4.38 -10.83
CA SER A 762 -11.66 5.34 -10.49
C SER A 762 -10.30 4.69 -10.68
N ILE A 763 -9.37 5.36 -11.36
CA ILE A 763 -7.98 4.91 -11.57
C ILE A 763 -7.04 6.07 -11.25
N CYS A 764 -5.96 5.79 -10.50
CA CYS A 764 -4.81 6.66 -10.35
C CYS A 764 -3.58 5.98 -10.92
N ALA A 765 -3.00 6.56 -11.97
CA ALA A 765 -1.76 6.08 -12.58
C ALA A 765 -0.59 7.02 -12.26
N SER A 766 0.57 6.44 -12.00
CA SER A 766 1.86 7.11 -11.81
C SER A 766 2.92 6.55 -12.76
N SER A 767 3.87 7.36 -13.20
CA SER A 767 5.07 6.87 -13.91
C SER A 767 6.23 7.85 -13.84
N LYS A 768 7.43 7.41 -14.23
CA LYS A 768 8.58 8.30 -14.46
C LYS A 768 8.57 8.81 -15.90
N HIS A 769 7.77 9.86 -16.15
CA HIS A 769 7.64 10.57 -17.43
C HIS A 769 7.33 9.69 -18.66
N ARG A 770 6.34 8.80 -18.55
CA ARG A 770 5.93 7.85 -19.61
C ARG A 770 4.67 8.26 -20.38
N GLN A 771 4.31 9.55 -20.39
CA GLN A 771 3.05 10.05 -20.96
C GLN A 771 1.83 9.49 -20.21
N THR A 772 1.84 9.45 -18.88
CA THR A 772 0.74 8.92 -18.04
C THR A 772 -0.60 9.57 -18.40
N LYS A 773 -0.61 10.87 -18.74
CA LYS A 773 -1.80 11.56 -19.25
C LYS A 773 -2.42 10.88 -20.49
N ARG A 774 -1.58 10.42 -21.41
CA ARG A 774 -2.00 9.74 -22.66
C ARG A 774 -2.46 8.31 -22.37
N TYR A 775 -1.84 7.63 -21.41
CA TYR A 775 -2.26 6.31 -20.96
C TYR A 775 -3.65 6.34 -20.31
N ILE A 776 -3.92 7.33 -19.46
CA ILE A 776 -5.25 7.61 -18.91
C ILE A 776 -6.29 7.89 -20.02
N ALA A 777 -5.96 8.73 -21.01
CA ALA A 777 -6.85 8.99 -22.15
C ALA A 777 -7.07 7.75 -23.05
N ALA A 778 -6.08 6.86 -23.17
CA ALA A 778 -6.21 5.59 -23.89
C ALA A 778 -7.13 4.59 -23.15
N LEU A 779 -7.10 4.58 -21.81
CA LEU A 779 -8.01 3.79 -20.97
C LEU A 779 -9.46 4.27 -21.07
N GLU A 780 -9.68 5.59 -21.01
CA GLU A 780 -11.01 6.18 -21.22
C GLU A 780 -11.57 5.83 -22.61
N ALA A 781 -10.76 6.00 -23.66
CA ALA A 781 -11.14 5.63 -25.02
C ALA A 781 -11.43 4.13 -25.17
N TYR A 782 -10.64 3.27 -24.52
CA TYR A 782 -10.90 1.82 -24.47
C TYR A 782 -12.25 1.50 -23.83
N PHE A 783 -12.54 2.04 -22.64
CA PHE A 783 -13.81 1.78 -21.93
C PHE A 783 -15.02 2.27 -22.74
N LEU A 784 -14.92 3.45 -23.36
CA LEU A 784 -15.95 3.96 -24.26
C LEU A 784 -16.18 3.05 -25.48
N GLU A 785 -15.13 2.46 -26.06
CA GLU A 785 -15.24 1.60 -27.24
C GLU A 785 -15.75 0.20 -26.91
N ILE A 786 -15.21 -0.48 -25.88
CA ILE A 786 -15.65 -1.83 -25.52
C ILE A 786 -17.13 -1.86 -25.10
N ARG A 787 -17.64 -0.78 -24.49
CA ARG A 787 -19.08 -0.58 -24.19
C ARG A 787 -19.95 -0.58 -25.46
N LYS A 788 -19.46 -0.03 -26.59
CA LYS A 788 -20.15 -0.06 -27.89
C LYS A 788 -20.11 -1.48 -28.46
N LEU A 789 -18.94 -2.13 -28.46
CA LEU A 789 -18.76 -3.49 -28.96
C LEU A 789 -19.71 -4.47 -28.26
N LEU A 790 -19.71 -4.48 -26.92
CA LEU A 790 -20.60 -5.32 -26.09
C LEU A 790 -22.09 -5.09 -26.40
N ARG A 791 -22.53 -3.83 -26.45
CA ARG A 791 -23.92 -3.50 -26.82
C ARG A 791 -24.26 -3.99 -28.24
N SER A 792 -23.36 -3.80 -29.21
CA SER A 792 -23.59 -4.18 -30.61
C SER A 792 -23.67 -5.70 -30.83
N THR A 793 -22.91 -6.49 -30.07
CA THR A 793 -22.96 -7.96 -30.13
C THR A 793 -24.25 -8.48 -29.49
N ARG A 794 -24.58 -8.00 -28.28
CA ARG A 794 -25.78 -8.42 -27.53
C ARG A 794 -27.10 -8.12 -28.26
N THR A 795 -27.22 -7.00 -28.97
CA THR A 795 -28.41 -6.72 -29.78
C THR A 795 -28.59 -7.76 -30.89
N ARG A 796 -27.50 -8.14 -31.58
CA ARG A 796 -27.54 -9.13 -32.67
C ARG A 796 -27.86 -10.55 -32.19
N GLU A 797 -27.42 -10.92 -30.99
CA GLU A 797 -27.80 -12.18 -30.35
C GLU A 797 -29.31 -12.23 -30.13
N VAL A 798 -29.90 -11.19 -29.54
CA VAL A 798 -31.36 -11.09 -29.31
C VAL A 798 -32.15 -11.11 -30.62
N GLU A 799 -31.71 -10.39 -31.65
CA GLU A 799 -32.31 -10.41 -32.99
C GLU A 799 -32.25 -11.82 -33.61
N SER A 800 -31.09 -12.49 -33.54
CA SER A 800 -30.91 -13.85 -34.08
C SER A 800 -31.73 -14.92 -33.35
N HIS A 801 -32.03 -14.71 -32.07
CA HIS A 801 -32.96 -15.54 -31.33
C HIS A 801 -34.42 -15.27 -31.71
N HIS A 802 -34.76 -14.05 -32.12
CA HIS A 802 -36.12 -13.70 -32.52
C HIS A 802 -36.50 -14.28 -33.89
N ASP A 803 -35.59 -14.26 -34.86
CA ASP A 803 -35.78 -14.87 -36.20
C ASP A 803 -35.92 -16.39 -36.15
N ARG A 804 -35.43 -17.05 -35.10
CA ARG A 804 -35.57 -18.51 -34.90
C ARG A 804 -36.90 -18.94 -34.28
N GLY A 805 -37.79 -18.00 -33.94
CA GLY A 805 -39.13 -18.26 -33.36
C GLY A 805 -40.29 -18.29 -34.37
N GLY A 806 -40.00 -18.40 -35.67
CA GLY A 806 -40.87 -17.92 -36.76
C GLY A 806 -42.06 -18.76 -37.24
N GLU A 807 -42.40 -19.93 -36.64
CA GLU A 807 -43.51 -20.77 -37.14
C GLU A 807 -44.62 -21.08 -36.12
N GLY A 808 -45.79 -20.49 -36.35
CA GLY A 808 -47.11 -21.12 -36.16
C GLY A 808 -47.64 -21.40 -34.74
N VAL A 809 -48.59 -20.58 -34.28
CA VAL A 809 -50.01 -20.97 -33.99
C VAL A 809 -50.79 -19.77 -33.42
N LYS A 810 -52.09 -19.65 -33.77
CA LYS A 810 -52.96 -18.54 -33.34
C LYS A 810 -53.79 -18.87 -32.09
N SER A 811 -53.70 -17.97 -31.11
CA SER A 811 -54.74 -17.56 -30.14
C SER A 811 -55.60 -18.61 -29.41
N ARG A 812 -55.53 -18.60 -28.07
CA ARG A 812 -56.71 -18.33 -27.23
C ARG A 812 -56.29 -17.91 -25.81
N GLY A 813 -56.77 -16.76 -25.34
CA GLY A 813 -56.42 -16.23 -24.01
C GLY A 813 -57.24 -16.85 -22.88
N ARG A 814 -56.61 -17.06 -21.72
CA ARG A 814 -57.27 -17.35 -20.45
C ARG A 814 -56.45 -16.75 -19.31
N LYS A 815 -57.09 -16.07 -18.35
CA LYS A 815 -56.43 -15.55 -17.15
C LYS A 815 -55.91 -16.72 -16.31
N VAL A 816 -54.69 -16.59 -15.77
CA VAL A 816 -54.11 -17.52 -14.79
C VAL A 816 -53.97 -16.77 -13.46
N VAL A 817 -54.32 -17.45 -12.37
CA VAL A 817 -54.20 -16.95 -10.99
C VAL A 817 -52.89 -17.47 -10.41
N ASN A 818 -52.28 -16.71 -9.48
CA ASN A 818 -51.05 -17.11 -8.79
C ASN A 818 -51.12 -18.54 -8.22
N HIS A 819 -50.11 -19.35 -8.52
CA HIS A 819 -49.58 -20.33 -7.58
C HIS A 819 -48.09 -20.61 -7.88
N HIS A 820 -47.31 -20.87 -6.83
CA HIS A 820 -45.87 -21.12 -6.93
C HIS A 820 -45.53 -22.31 -7.83
N ARG A 821 -44.44 -22.15 -8.60
CA ARG A 821 -43.48 -23.22 -8.87
C ARG A 821 -42.06 -22.69 -8.64
N GLN A 822 -41.18 -23.54 -8.14
CA GLN A 822 -39.78 -23.23 -7.92
C GLN A 822 -39.09 -22.99 -9.27
N GLY A 823 -38.32 -21.91 -9.38
CA GLY A 823 -37.31 -21.77 -10.42
C GLY A 823 -36.07 -22.55 -10.03
N SER A 824 -35.40 -23.18 -10.99
CA SER A 824 -34.04 -23.65 -10.78
C SER A 824 -33.11 -22.43 -10.77
N GLU A 825 -32.36 -22.25 -9.69
CA GLU A 825 -31.29 -21.26 -9.65
C GLU A 825 -30.16 -21.78 -10.54
N ASN A 826 -29.88 -21.06 -11.64
CA ASN A 826 -28.60 -21.20 -12.31
C ASN A 826 -27.61 -20.34 -11.52
N ASN A 827 -26.69 -20.96 -10.79
CA ASN A 827 -25.51 -20.25 -10.32
C ASN A 827 -24.74 -19.73 -11.53
N SER A 828 -24.60 -18.41 -11.62
CA SER A 828 -23.59 -17.73 -12.40
C SER A 828 -22.67 -17.03 -11.41
N ASP A 829 -21.40 -17.43 -11.39
CA ASP A 829 -20.52 -17.22 -10.24
C ASP A 829 -20.14 -15.74 -10.03
N ASP A 830 -20.58 -15.13 -8.92
CA ASP A 830 -20.01 -13.89 -8.35
C ASP A 830 -18.68 -14.20 -7.60
N ASP A 831 -17.88 -15.16 -8.07
CA ASP A 831 -16.83 -15.82 -7.27
C ASP A 831 -15.43 -15.21 -7.35
N ASP A 832 -15.19 -14.27 -8.27
CA ASP A 832 -13.85 -13.74 -8.56
C ASP A 832 -13.57 -12.38 -7.91
N ASP A 833 -14.61 -11.56 -7.77
CA ASP A 833 -14.52 -10.16 -7.30
C ASP A 833 -14.12 -10.01 -5.82
N ASP A 834 -14.31 -11.04 -4.99
CA ASP A 834 -13.90 -11.02 -3.57
C ASP A 834 -12.42 -11.42 -3.37
N MET A 835 -11.76 -11.95 -4.41
CA MET A 835 -10.46 -12.63 -4.32
C MET A 835 -9.35 -11.90 -5.09
N GLY A 836 -9.72 -11.11 -6.10
CA GLY A 836 -8.84 -10.14 -6.78
C GLY A 836 -9.02 -8.75 -6.18
N GLY A 837 -7.99 -8.22 -5.52
CA GLY A 837 -8.07 -6.95 -4.79
C GLY A 837 -8.71 -7.02 -3.41
N TYR A 838 -9.01 -5.86 -2.85
CA TYR A 838 -9.47 -5.70 -1.45
C TYR A 838 -10.94 -5.25 -1.34
N GLY A 839 -11.81 -5.68 -2.26
CA GLY A 839 -13.20 -5.21 -2.43
C GLY A 839 -14.21 -5.52 -1.31
N PHE A 840 -13.74 -5.96 -0.13
CA PHE A 840 -14.47 -6.89 0.74
C PHE A 840 -15.37 -6.28 1.82
N PHE A 841 -15.13 -5.03 2.26
CA PHE A 841 -15.74 -4.55 3.52
C PHE A 841 -17.23 -4.20 3.38
N ASP A 842 -18.07 -4.88 4.17
CA ASP A 842 -19.52 -4.71 4.21
C ASP A 842 -19.92 -3.28 4.62
N ALA A 843 -20.27 -2.48 3.61
CA ALA A 843 -20.76 -1.12 3.78
C ALA A 843 -22.25 -1.04 4.15
N GLY A 844 -22.94 -2.14 4.47
CA GLY A 844 -24.38 -2.16 4.74
C GLY A 844 -24.85 -1.16 5.80
N MET A 845 -24.08 -0.98 6.88
CA MET A 845 -24.36 0.04 7.90
C MET A 845 -24.14 1.48 7.39
N LEU A 846 -23.09 1.71 6.61
CA LEU A 846 -22.80 3.01 5.98
C LEU A 846 -23.89 3.38 4.97
N LEU A 847 -24.30 2.42 4.14
CA LEU A 847 -25.35 2.59 3.13
C LEU A 847 -26.69 2.93 3.79
N GLN A 848 -27.05 2.26 4.88
CA GLN A 848 -28.24 2.59 5.67
C GLN A 848 -28.15 3.99 6.30
N ALA A 849 -27.00 4.39 6.85
CA ALA A 849 -26.82 5.73 7.43
C ALA A 849 -26.94 6.84 6.38
N LEU A 850 -26.31 6.67 5.22
CA LEU A 850 -26.41 7.60 4.08
C LEU A 850 -27.83 7.65 3.51
N GLN A 851 -28.52 6.51 3.40
CA GLN A 851 -29.92 6.46 2.99
C GLN A 851 -30.82 7.20 3.99
N GLN A 852 -30.65 6.97 5.30
CA GLN A 852 -31.40 7.65 6.37
C GLN A 852 -31.21 9.18 6.33
N GLN A 853 -29.97 9.67 6.15
CA GLN A 853 -29.71 11.09 5.93
C GLN A 853 -30.35 11.63 4.63
N SER A 854 -30.37 10.83 3.56
CA SER A 854 -31.02 11.22 2.31
C SER A 854 -32.55 11.34 2.44
N SER A 855 -33.17 10.55 3.33
CA SER A 855 -34.59 10.69 3.68
C SER A 855 -34.84 11.86 4.62
N SER A 856 -34.07 12.05 5.69
CA SER A 856 -34.30 13.16 6.62
C SER A 856 -34.10 14.52 5.96
N ASN A 857 -33.13 14.65 5.05
CA ASN A 857 -32.95 15.86 4.25
C ASN A 857 -34.11 16.09 3.25
N LYS A 858 -34.77 15.03 2.77
CA LYS A 858 -36.00 15.15 1.95
C LYS A 858 -37.21 15.53 2.79
N GLU A 859 -37.35 14.95 3.98
CA GLU A 859 -38.43 15.25 4.91
C GLU A 859 -38.33 16.69 5.43
N GLU A 860 -37.15 17.15 5.87
CA GLU A 860 -36.90 18.56 6.18
C GLU A 860 -37.22 19.47 4.98
N ALA A 861 -36.81 19.11 3.75
CA ALA A 861 -37.09 19.92 2.57
C ALA A 861 -38.58 19.98 2.20
N VAL A 862 -39.34 18.91 2.48
CA VAL A 862 -40.80 18.87 2.31
C VAL A 862 -41.50 19.66 3.42
N GLU A 863 -41.07 19.54 4.68
CA GLU A 863 -41.65 20.25 5.81
C GLU A 863 -41.34 21.76 5.76
N LYS A 864 -40.12 22.14 5.40
CA LYS A 864 -39.74 23.55 5.13
C LYS A 864 -40.52 24.12 3.93
N LYS A 865 -40.82 23.32 2.90
CA LYS A 865 -41.75 23.72 1.83
C LYS A 865 -43.20 23.85 2.30
N ALA A 866 -43.69 22.95 3.16
CA ALA A 866 -45.04 23.01 3.70
C ALA A 866 -45.24 24.26 4.58
N ALA A 867 -44.28 24.53 5.48
CA ALA A 867 -44.25 25.74 6.31
C ALA A 867 -44.18 27.03 5.47
N ALA A 868 -43.31 27.06 4.45
CA ALA A 868 -43.23 28.19 3.53
C ALA A 868 -44.54 28.41 2.75
N THR A 869 -45.21 27.33 2.33
CA THR A 869 -46.49 27.40 1.61
C THR A 869 -47.62 27.92 2.51
N GLN A 870 -47.68 27.49 3.78
CA GLN A 870 -48.64 28.03 4.75
C GLN A 870 -48.37 29.50 5.12
N GLN A 871 -47.11 29.95 5.14
CA GLN A 871 -46.78 31.37 5.33
C GLN A 871 -47.13 32.23 4.09
N LEU A 872 -46.93 31.70 2.88
CA LEU A 872 -47.32 32.37 1.63
C LEU A 872 -48.83 32.57 1.54
N GLN A 873 -49.63 31.54 1.83
CA GLN A 873 -51.11 31.63 1.81
C GLN A 873 -51.68 32.60 2.87
N ARG A 874 -50.91 33.00 3.89
CA ARG A 874 -51.31 33.99 4.89
C ARG A 874 -50.89 35.43 4.55
N ARG A 875 -50.32 35.69 3.37
CA ARG A 875 -49.82 37.03 2.97
C ARG A 875 -50.49 37.68 1.76
N GLU A 876 -51.47 37.04 1.11
CA GLU A 876 -52.22 37.64 -0.01
C GLU A 876 -53.37 38.57 0.43
N VAL A 877 -53.08 39.55 1.29
CA VAL A 877 -53.96 40.71 1.51
C VAL A 877 -53.12 41.99 1.65
N VAL A 878 -53.52 43.05 0.95
CA VAL A 878 -52.95 44.41 0.93
C VAL A 878 -51.62 44.62 0.19
N GLY A 879 -51.65 45.49 -0.84
CA GLY A 879 -50.67 46.59 -0.93
C GLY A 879 -49.56 46.58 -2.00
N LYS A 880 -49.90 47.01 -3.22
CA LYS A 880 -49.07 47.67 -4.26
C LYS A 880 -47.53 47.81 -4.05
N LYS A 881 -46.79 47.29 -5.06
CA LYS A 881 -45.46 47.69 -5.58
C LYS A 881 -44.74 48.92 -4.96
N LEU A 882 -43.47 48.71 -4.60
CA LEU A 882 -42.36 49.67 -4.79
C LEU A 882 -41.16 48.93 -5.44
N ARG A 883 -40.10 49.65 -5.86
CA ARG A 883 -38.89 49.08 -6.51
C ARG A 883 -37.64 49.26 -5.63
N LEU A 884 -36.57 48.53 -5.98
CA LEU A 884 -35.27 48.56 -5.31
C LEU A 884 -34.66 49.97 -5.21
N MET A 885 -34.14 50.31 -4.03
CA MET A 885 -32.77 50.79 -3.77
C MET A 885 -32.36 50.30 -2.36
N GLU A 886 -31.05 50.24 -2.07
CA GLU A 886 -30.45 49.90 -0.76
C GLU A 886 -30.86 48.51 -0.19
N TYR A 887 -30.16 47.42 -0.51
CA TYR A 887 -28.77 47.12 -0.10
C TYR A 887 -28.10 46.10 -1.03
#